data_AF-A0A381XVJ1-F1
#
_entry.id   AF-A0A381XVJ1-F1
#
_cell.length_a   1.000
_cell.length_b   1.000
_cell.length_c   1.000
_cell.angle_alpha   90.00
_cell.angle_beta   90.00
_cell.angle_gamma   90.00
#
_symmetry.space_group_name_H-M   'P 1'
#
loop_
_entity.id
_entity.type
_entity.pdbx_description
1 polymer ?
#
loop_
_entity_poly.entity_id
_entity_poly.type
_entity_poly.pdbx_seq_one_letter_code
_entity_poly.pdbx_strand_id
1 'polypeptide(L)'
;MSKKRTLIIHPYILAIYPILFFYNLNKHEVWFSEAIIPIAASLAATFLLLFFLKFIFKETTKAGILTSFILVLFFFYEAIQTGIAGNNIGDLVLSLDPSLFWSYGILFALAVTGLHFWKVQNNRITEYLNFVTVILIILPLIGLTSHKISSKKSNLFFRAATDHAAISENFKYTGPKPDIYYIILDGYMRNDVMKEFWGFDNSEFTNFLTNRGFYVAPKSRSNYSYTVLSLPSSLNMQYLNTEDDNFSDSHLPLIEMIDDNKVVKFAKALGYKYIHLSDGTAETKKSRHADLRLAHQKHISSFSYYLINKTWMKSLSFSSFDPIEVKREQILFGFKALEDIPNKKEPTFTFAHFVAPHEPFVFDKNGGTPPQDHANAPLKYFEQAIFVNGLVKKLVDNILNKSKLKPIIIIQGDHGIPFMTSNHPKSDELRKTFSILNAYYLPVNARGKLYEHITPVNSFRLVFDHYFGTELGFLPDEVYFPTSYTAERHLISIPDEDDLLNDGNRAWVNQLKDAIRRKPNFPEAHAMLGIYYSRLDRFPEAIISLEKALLLNPDLIWAYINLAVIYSGAGNYSKALDAIHQAIRMNPKIAEAHKILGEIKMATGNHNEAISAFNKAIKISPKYTGAISGLGRVYSLLNDKKKSLLYFKKLVLISQSFDSYNDLGAAYARFGLNKEAILNFKKVLEINPRSAVAYYNLGSIHMKEKNYQQGINLYQKAIENKPDYVQAYFKIGTTYEILNQPIKAAEYYQNTLALNSKHTLARFGLGNAFLKSKQMEAALLEYQRALKLNPDHIPSYVNLGTAQMRLGRFDQGRKTYETILLKKPGMAKIHKYLGIIHTQMQESPDKAVFHLQEYIRLAPNQPDVAQIQSMVRTLTSKN
;
A
#
# COMPACT_ATOMS: atom_id res chain seq x y z
N MET A 1 -39.61 -55.39 30.44
CA MET A 1 -39.32 -54.12 29.74
C MET A 1 -38.16 -54.34 28.78
N SER A 2 -38.40 -54.19 27.48
CA SER A 2 -37.36 -54.23 26.43
C SER A 2 -36.26 -53.19 26.74
N LYS A 3 -34.99 -53.62 26.87
CA LYS A 3 -33.84 -52.70 26.93
C LYS A 3 -33.83 -51.91 25.62
N LYS A 4 -34.34 -50.67 25.66
CA LYS A 4 -34.27 -49.72 24.53
C LYS A 4 -32.80 -49.60 24.14
N ARG A 5 -32.43 -50.08 22.95
CA ARG A 5 -31.05 -49.96 22.43
C ARG A 5 -30.81 -48.47 22.13
N THR A 6 -29.95 -47.84 22.91
CA THR A 6 -29.52 -46.47 22.67
C THR A 6 -28.72 -46.42 21.37
N LEU A 7 -29.14 -45.57 20.44
CA LEU A 7 -28.41 -45.34 19.20
C LEU A 7 -27.11 -44.60 19.52
N ILE A 8 -25.98 -44.99 18.92
CA ILE A 8 -24.67 -44.36 19.15
C ILE A 8 -24.24 -43.67 17.86
N ILE A 9 -24.58 -42.38 17.74
CA ILE A 9 -24.26 -41.56 16.56
C ILE A 9 -23.14 -40.55 16.81
N HIS A 10 -22.92 -40.18 18.07
CA HIS A 10 -21.96 -39.17 18.45
C HIS A 10 -20.52 -39.37 17.91
N PRO A 11 -19.95 -40.59 17.78
CA PRO A 11 -18.62 -40.75 17.18
C PRO A 11 -18.60 -40.37 15.69
N TYR A 12 -19.64 -40.75 14.93
CA TYR A 12 -19.73 -40.45 13.50
C TYR A 12 -19.92 -38.95 13.25
N ILE A 13 -20.70 -38.27 14.10
CA ILE A 13 -20.87 -36.82 13.99
C ILE A 13 -19.55 -36.11 14.31
N LEU A 14 -18.81 -36.55 15.33
CA LEU A 14 -17.49 -36.00 15.66
C LEU A 14 -16.43 -36.28 14.60
N ALA A 15 -16.59 -37.32 13.78
CA ALA A 15 -15.74 -37.58 12.63
C ALA A 15 -15.98 -36.58 11.48
N ILE A 16 -17.22 -36.10 11.32
CA ILE A 16 -17.63 -35.20 10.22
C ILE A 16 -17.50 -33.72 10.63
N TYR A 17 -17.92 -33.38 11.84
CA TYR A 17 -18.10 -32.00 12.29
C TYR A 17 -16.86 -31.12 12.12
N PRO A 18 -15.65 -31.51 12.58
CA PRO A 18 -14.46 -30.66 12.46
C PRO A 18 -14.10 -30.35 11.01
N ILE A 19 -14.32 -31.30 10.10
CA ILE A 19 -14.04 -31.15 8.67
C ILE A 19 -15.04 -30.19 8.03
N LEU A 20 -16.33 -30.34 8.34
CA LEU A 20 -17.37 -29.41 7.85
C LEU A 20 -17.22 -28.02 8.44
N PHE A 21 -16.83 -27.91 9.71
CA PHE A 21 -16.54 -26.64 10.36
C PHE A 21 -15.36 -25.94 9.67
N PHE A 22 -14.26 -26.66 9.45
CA PHE A 22 -13.10 -26.13 8.73
C PHE A 22 -13.42 -25.74 7.29
N TYR A 23 -14.21 -26.56 6.58
CA TYR A 23 -14.74 -26.18 5.27
C TYR A 23 -15.58 -24.90 5.34
N ASN A 24 -16.51 -24.79 6.29
CA ASN A 24 -17.41 -23.65 6.40
C ASN A 24 -16.66 -22.32 6.68
N LEU A 25 -15.51 -22.37 7.34
CA LEU A 25 -14.62 -21.21 7.51
C LEU A 25 -13.93 -20.78 6.20
N ASN A 26 -13.70 -21.72 5.28
CA ASN A 26 -12.96 -21.51 4.03
C ASN A 26 -13.84 -21.67 2.78
N LYS A 27 -15.17 -21.70 2.94
CA LYS A 27 -16.12 -22.06 1.87
C LYS A 27 -16.13 -21.09 0.68
N HIS A 28 -15.57 -19.90 0.86
CA HIS A 28 -15.43 -18.89 -0.18
C HIS A 28 -14.22 -19.11 -1.09
N GLU A 29 -13.30 -20.00 -0.69
CA GLU A 29 -12.02 -20.26 -1.36
C GLU A 29 -11.84 -21.75 -1.72
N VAL A 30 -12.64 -22.66 -1.16
CA VAL A 30 -12.47 -24.10 -1.32
C VAL A 30 -13.76 -24.76 -1.80
N TRP A 31 -13.64 -25.62 -2.81
CA TRP A 31 -14.76 -26.44 -3.30
C TRP A 31 -15.15 -27.55 -2.31
N PHE A 32 -16.45 -27.79 -2.11
CA PHE A 32 -16.94 -28.85 -1.21
C PHE A 32 -16.40 -30.24 -1.54
N SER A 33 -16.06 -30.52 -2.80
CA SER A 33 -15.41 -31.77 -3.20
C SER A 33 -14.12 -32.08 -2.44
N GLU A 34 -13.43 -31.07 -1.92
CA GLU A 34 -12.20 -31.22 -1.12
C GLU A 34 -12.48 -31.82 0.26
N ALA A 35 -13.69 -31.65 0.79
CA ALA A 35 -14.08 -32.22 2.07
C ALA A 35 -14.49 -33.70 1.97
N ILE A 36 -14.84 -34.20 0.77
CA ILE A 36 -15.37 -35.56 0.59
C ILE A 36 -14.36 -36.64 1.00
N ILE A 37 -13.12 -36.55 0.51
CA ILE A 37 -12.08 -37.54 0.80
C ILE A 37 -11.74 -37.55 2.31
N PRO A 38 -11.47 -36.40 2.97
CA PRO A 38 -11.27 -36.36 4.41
C PRO A 38 -12.46 -36.88 5.23
N ILE A 39 -13.71 -36.56 4.84
CA ILE A 39 -14.91 -37.07 5.51
C ILE A 39 -14.98 -38.59 5.39
N ALA A 40 -14.80 -39.15 4.19
CA ALA A 40 -14.83 -40.58 3.96
C ALA A 40 -13.73 -41.30 4.74
N ALA A 41 -12.50 -40.76 4.74
CA ALA A 41 -11.37 -41.31 5.48
C ALA A 41 -11.62 -41.27 7.00
N SER A 42 -12.13 -40.15 7.53
CA SER A 42 -12.44 -40.02 8.96
C SER A 42 -13.56 -40.96 9.40
N LEU A 43 -14.62 -41.12 8.58
CA LEU A 43 -15.69 -42.07 8.85
C LEU A 43 -15.22 -43.53 8.84
N ALA A 44 -14.38 -43.90 7.86
CA ALA A 44 -13.79 -45.23 7.78
C ALA A 44 -12.90 -45.53 9.00
N ALA A 45 -12.02 -44.59 9.38
CA ALA A 45 -11.19 -44.71 10.57
C ALA A 45 -12.04 -44.81 11.86
N THR A 46 -13.11 -44.03 11.95
CA THR A 46 -14.05 -44.05 13.08
C THR A 46 -14.77 -45.40 13.18
N PHE A 47 -15.20 -45.96 12.05
CA PHE A 47 -15.85 -47.28 12.02
C PHE A 47 -14.89 -48.38 12.49
N LEU A 48 -13.65 -48.38 11.98
CA LEU A 48 -12.62 -49.36 12.37
C LEU A 48 -12.27 -49.23 13.86
N LEU A 49 -12.09 -48.00 14.35
CA LEU A 49 -11.80 -47.73 15.74
C LEU A 49 -12.94 -48.16 16.66
N LEU A 50 -14.19 -47.84 16.32
CA LEU A 50 -15.36 -48.26 17.08
C LEU A 50 -15.50 -49.78 17.10
N PHE A 51 -15.27 -50.45 15.97
CA PHE A 51 -15.30 -51.91 15.86
C PHE A 51 -14.23 -52.57 16.74
N PHE A 52 -13.00 -52.07 16.68
CA PHE A 52 -11.88 -52.55 17.49
C PHE A 52 -12.15 -52.36 18.99
N LEU A 53 -12.61 -51.18 19.42
CA LEU A 53 -12.93 -50.93 20.83
C LEU A 53 -14.15 -51.74 21.29
N LYS A 54 -15.15 -51.95 20.42
CA LYS A 54 -16.28 -52.83 20.72
C LYS A 54 -15.82 -54.27 20.95
N PHE A 55 -14.84 -54.75 20.19
CA PHE A 55 -14.23 -56.06 20.39
C PHE A 55 -13.55 -56.16 21.77
N ILE A 56 -12.82 -55.14 22.19
CA ILE A 56 -12.14 -55.09 23.49
C ILE A 56 -13.13 -55.04 24.67
N PHE A 57 -14.07 -54.09 24.64
CA PHE A 57 -14.97 -53.86 25.78
C PHE A 57 -16.22 -54.75 25.78
N LYS A 58 -16.50 -55.45 24.67
CA LYS A 58 -17.75 -56.20 24.43
C LYS A 58 -19.03 -55.40 24.65
N GLU A 59 -18.92 -54.06 24.71
CA GLU A 59 -20.02 -53.13 24.97
C GLU A 59 -19.94 -51.94 24.03
N THR A 60 -21.04 -51.71 23.29
CA THR A 60 -21.03 -50.69 22.22
C THR A 60 -21.03 -49.27 22.81
N THR A 61 -21.70 -49.05 23.96
CA THR A 61 -21.76 -47.76 24.65
C THR A 61 -20.38 -47.27 25.09
N LYS A 62 -19.59 -48.14 25.72
CA LYS A 62 -18.22 -47.84 26.15
C LYS A 62 -17.30 -47.58 24.97
N ALA A 63 -17.39 -48.43 23.94
CA ALA A 63 -16.66 -48.24 22.70
C ALA A 63 -16.98 -46.88 22.07
N GLY A 64 -18.26 -46.51 21.98
CA GLY A 64 -18.69 -45.23 21.43
C GLY A 64 -18.14 -44.02 22.19
N ILE A 65 -18.25 -44.03 23.52
CA ILE A 65 -17.74 -42.94 24.38
C ILE A 65 -16.23 -42.77 24.17
N LEU A 66 -15.48 -43.87 24.18
CA LEU A 66 -14.04 -43.82 24.01
C LEU A 66 -13.64 -43.42 22.58
N THR A 67 -14.31 -43.92 21.54
CA THR A 67 -14.09 -43.46 20.15
C THR A 67 -14.29 -41.96 20.04
N SER A 68 -15.32 -41.41 20.69
CA SER A 68 -15.59 -39.96 20.66
C SER A 68 -14.54 -39.16 21.39
N PHE A 69 -14.09 -39.64 22.54
CA PHE A 69 -12.99 -39.04 23.27
C PHE A 69 -11.70 -38.99 22.42
N ILE A 70 -11.36 -40.11 21.74
CA ILE A 70 -10.21 -40.17 20.83
C ILE A 70 -10.37 -39.18 19.67
N LEU A 71 -11.56 -39.09 19.04
CA LEU A 71 -11.80 -38.15 17.94
C LEU A 71 -11.69 -36.68 18.37
N VAL A 72 -12.14 -36.35 19.57
CA VAL A 72 -11.95 -34.99 20.13
C VAL A 72 -10.46 -34.71 20.31
N LEU A 73 -9.70 -35.62 20.92
CA LEU A 73 -8.25 -35.44 21.06
C LEU A 73 -7.54 -35.36 19.70
N PHE A 74 -8.02 -36.11 18.70
CA PHE A 74 -7.47 -36.14 17.35
C PHE A 74 -7.64 -34.80 16.62
N PHE A 75 -8.87 -34.27 16.54
CA PHE A 75 -9.19 -33.07 15.75
C PHE A 75 -8.93 -31.75 16.47
N PHE A 76 -8.97 -31.74 17.81
CA PHE A 76 -8.75 -30.53 18.62
C PHE A 76 -7.33 -30.45 19.19
N TYR A 77 -6.41 -31.29 18.72
CA TYR A 77 -5.02 -31.35 19.17
C TYR A 77 -4.37 -29.95 19.25
N GLU A 78 -4.38 -29.18 18.16
CA GLU A 78 -3.74 -27.85 18.14
C GLU A 78 -4.46 -26.85 19.06
N ALA A 79 -5.80 -26.90 19.14
CA ALA A 79 -6.58 -26.01 20.02
C ALA A 79 -6.28 -26.28 21.51
N ILE A 80 -6.16 -27.55 21.90
CA ILE A 80 -5.78 -27.97 23.25
C ILE A 80 -4.36 -27.48 23.57
N GLN A 81 -3.41 -27.68 22.65
CA GLN A 81 -2.03 -27.21 22.82
C GLN A 81 -1.95 -25.69 23.00
N THR A 82 -2.67 -24.94 22.16
CA THR A 82 -2.69 -23.48 22.20
C THR A 82 -3.33 -22.96 23.49
N GLY A 83 -4.42 -23.57 23.95
CA GLY A 83 -5.10 -23.20 25.19
C GLY A 83 -4.26 -23.46 26.46
N ILE A 84 -3.42 -24.50 26.45
CA ILE A 84 -2.50 -24.79 27.56
C ILE A 84 -1.33 -23.80 27.58
N ALA A 85 -0.73 -23.52 26.42
CA ALA A 85 0.39 -22.58 26.31
C ALA A 85 0.00 -21.12 26.57
N GLY A 86 -1.24 -20.72 26.24
CA GLY A 86 -1.69 -19.32 26.29
C GLY A 86 -2.06 -18.78 27.68
N ASN A 87 -2.20 -19.63 28.69
CA ASN A 87 -2.82 -19.23 29.97
C ASN A 87 -1.84 -19.00 31.14
N ASN A 88 -0.51 -19.08 30.95
CA ASN A 88 0.49 -18.94 32.04
C ASN A 88 0.04 -19.70 33.32
N ILE A 89 -0.55 -20.89 33.16
CA ILE A 89 -0.87 -21.76 34.28
C ILE A 89 0.49 -22.26 34.74
N GLY A 90 0.91 -21.77 35.91
CA GLY A 90 2.29 -21.78 36.38
C GLY A 90 2.97 -23.14 36.42
N ASP A 91 4.27 -23.11 36.71
CA ASP A 91 5.30 -24.18 36.70
C ASP A 91 5.01 -25.47 37.52
N LEU A 92 3.75 -25.89 37.69
CA LEU A 92 3.37 -27.17 38.22
C LEU A 92 2.61 -28.02 37.17
N VAL A 93 3.34 -29.04 36.69
CA VAL A 93 2.85 -30.30 36.11
C VAL A 93 2.36 -30.22 34.66
N LEU A 94 3.16 -30.87 33.81
CA LEU A 94 2.97 -31.16 32.38
C LEU A 94 3.21 -29.97 31.44
N SER A 95 4.49 -29.60 31.27
CA SER A 95 4.96 -29.16 29.95
C SER A 95 4.69 -30.32 28.98
N LEU A 96 3.48 -30.35 28.41
CA LEU A 96 3.14 -31.27 27.35
C LEU A 96 3.94 -30.86 26.13
N ASP A 97 5.19 -31.33 26.06
CA ASP A 97 5.96 -31.25 24.84
C ASP A 97 5.05 -31.76 23.71
N PRO A 98 4.84 -30.97 22.64
CA PRO A 98 4.04 -31.38 21.49
C PRO A 98 4.50 -32.72 20.89
N SER A 99 5.75 -33.14 21.14
CA SER A 99 6.31 -34.42 20.74
C SER A 99 6.00 -35.60 21.70
N LEU A 100 5.51 -35.35 22.92
CA LEU A 100 5.30 -36.39 23.93
C LEU A 100 3.93 -37.06 23.78
N PHE A 101 3.88 -38.03 22.86
CA PHE A 101 2.89 -39.10 22.72
C PHE A 101 2.41 -39.71 24.05
N TRP A 102 3.26 -39.71 25.08
CA TRP A 102 3.00 -40.30 26.39
C TRP A 102 1.88 -39.63 27.20
N SER A 103 1.68 -38.31 27.07
CA SER A 103 0.64 -37.60 27.84
C SER A 103 -0.78 -37.91 27.38
N TYR A 104 -0.98 -37.95 26.05
CA TYR A 104 -2.19 -38.46 25.42
C TYR A 104 -2.33 -39.97 25.67
N GLY A 105 -1.22 -40.71 25.69
CA GLY A 105 -1.18 -42.12 26.10
C GLY A 105 -1.67 -42.34 27.54
N ILE A 106 -1.31 -41.46 28.48
CA ILE A 106 -1.76 -41.50 29.87
C ILE A 106 -3.25 -41.15 29.95
N LEU A 107 -3.71 -40.06 29.32
CA LEU A 107 -5.13 -39.72 29.28
C LEU A 107 -5.97 -40.85 28.64
N PHE A 108 -5.45 -41.47 27.59
CA PHE A 108 -6.06 -42.61 26.94
C PHE A 108 -6.08 -43.84 27.87
N ALA A 109 -4.98 -44.17 28.52
CA ALA A 109 -4.89 -45.28 29.47
C ALA A 109 -5.81 -45.08 30.68
N LEU A 110 -5.90 -43.87 31.22
CA LEU A 110 -6.83 -43.49 32.28
C LEU A 110 -8.29 -43.59 31.82
N ALA A 111 -8.60 -43.16 30.59
CA ALA A 111 -9.94 -43.30 30.03
C ALA A 111 -10.31 -44.78 29.81
N VAL A 112 -9.38 -45.59 29.28
CA VAL A 112 -9.56 -47.04 29.07
C VAL A 112 -9.74 -47.77 30.40
N THR A 113 -8.88 -47.52 31.38
CA THR A 113 -8.95 -48.15 32.71
C THR A 113 -10.21 -47.70 33.45
N GLY A 114 -10.50 -46.40 33.45
CA GLY A 114 -11.75 -45.85 34.01
C GLY A 114 -12.99 -46.50 33.41
N LEU A 115 -13.07 -46.62 32.07
CA LEU A 115 -14.19 -47.28 31.38
C LEU A 115 -14.23 -48.80 31.60
N HIS A 116 -13.08 -49.45 31.75
CA HIS A 116 -13.00 -50.88 32.06
C HIS A 116 -13.61 -51.17 33.44
N PHE A 117 -13.22 -50.39 34.44
CA PHE A 117 -13.72 -50.53 35.82
C PHE A 117 -15.10 -49.91 36.05
N TRP A 118 -15.59 -49.10 35.12
CA TRP A 118 -16.93 -48.53 35.21
C TRP A 118 -18.01 -49.58 34.92
N LYS A 119 -18.63 -50.10 35.98
CA LYS A 119 -19.62 -51.19 35.90
C LYS A 119 -21.05 -50.76 35.51
N VAL A 120 -21.34 -49.46 35.41
CA VAL A 120 -22.71 -48.94 35.17
C VAL A 120 -22.93 -48.64 33.69
N GLN A 121 -23.93 -49.30 33.08
CA GLN A 121 -24.38 -49.07 31.71
C GLN A 121 -25.19 -47.75 31.66
N ASN A 122 -24.51 -46.61 31.45
CA ASN A 122 -25.15 -45.31 31.52
C ASN A 122 -25.57 -44.78 30.13
N ASN A 123 -26.73 -45.24 29.66
CA ASN A 123 -27.35 -44.78 28.41
C ASN A 123 -27.53 -43.25 28.35
N ARG A 124 -27.66 -42.58 29.51
CA ARG A 124 -27.85 -41.12 29.59
C ARG A 124 -26.64 -40.33 29.06
N ILE A 125 -25.42 -40.85 29.20
CA ILE A 125 -24.23 -40.17 28.68
C ILE A 125 -24.18 -40.24 27.17
N THR A 126 -24.50 -41.40 26.59
CA THR A 126 -24.64 -41.54 25.14
C THR A 126 -25.77 -40.65 24.61
N GLU A 127 -26.91 -40.57 25.30
CA GLU A 127 -28.00 -39.65 24.95
C GLU A 127 -27.53 -38.18 24.99
N TYR A 128 -26.80 -37.78 26.02
CA TYR A 128 -26.22 -36.44 26.14
C TYR A 128 -25.20 -36.14 25.04
N LEU A 129 -24.26 -37.06 24.77
CA LEU A 129 -23.27 -36.90 23.71
C LEU A 129 -23.93 -36.85 22.32
N ASN A 130 -24.94 -37.67 22.07
CA ASN A 130 -25.74 -37.57 20.84
C ASN A 130 -26.37 -36.19 20.71
N PHE A 131 -27.02 -35.70 21.78
CA PHE A 131 -27.65 -34.38 21.78
C PHE A 131 -26.64 -33.26 21.50
N VAL A 132 -25.52 -33.23 22.23
CA VAL A 132 -24.47 -32.21 22.04
C VAL A 132 -23.88 -32.26 20.64
N THR A 133 -23.55 -33.44 20.13
CA THR A 133 -22.95 -33.58 18.79
C THR A 133 -23.92 -33.19 17.67
N VAL A 134 -25.21 -33.49 17.80
CA VAL A 134 -26.24 -33.00 16.89
C VAL A 134 -26.30 -31.47 16.88
N ILE A 135 -26.20 -30.80 18.03
CA ILE A 135 -26.14 -29.34 18.08
C ILE A 135 -24.89 -28.80 17.38
N LEU A 136 -23.73 -29.43 17.59
CA LEU A 136 -22.47 -29.01 16.97
C LEU A 136 -22.56 -29.01 15.44
N ILE A 137 -23.13 -30.06 14.83
CA ILE A 137 -23.19 -30.16 13.36
C ILE A 137 -24.24 -29.24 12.72
N ILE A 138 -25.24 -28.76 13.47
CA ILE A 138 -26.26 -27.83 12.95
C ILE A 138 -25.62 -26.52 12.47
N LEU A 139 -24.66 -25.95 13.20
CA LEU A 139 -24.05 -24.66 12.85
C LEU A 139 -23.34 -24.67 11.48
N PRO A 140 -22.42 -25.63 11.18
CA PRO A 140 -21.86 -25.77 9.84
C PRO A 140 -22.92 -26.04 8.76
N LEU A 141 -23.96 -26.83 9.06
CA LEU A 141 -25.03 -27.12 8.09
C LEU A 141 -25.89 -25.88 7.77
N ILE A 142 -26.19 -25.05 8.77
CA ILE A 142 -26.82 -23.74 8.55
C ILE A 142 -25.90 -22.87 7.69
N GLY A 143 -24.61 -22.83 8.00
CA GLY A 143 -23.62 -22.08 7.22
C GLY A 143 -23.50 -22.53 5.76
N LEU A 144 -23.68 -23.83 5.49
CA LEU A 144 -23.70 -24.42 4.15
C LEU A 144 -24.99 -24.11 3.39
N THR A 145 -26.13 -24.21 4.06
CA THR A 145 -27.45 -23.95 3.46
C THR A 145 -27.64 -22.47 3.14
N SER A 146 -27.28 -21.57 4.06
CA SER A 146 -27.31 -20.12 3.83
C SER A 146 -26.41 -19.71 2.68
N HIS A 147 -25.21 -20.29 2.62
CA HIS A 147 -24.26 -20.03 1.54
C HIS A 147 -24.78 -20.51 0.18
N LYS A 148 -25.35 -21.73 0.09
CA LYS A 148 -25.92 -22.28 -1.14
C LYS A 148 -27.13 -21.49 -1.65
N ILE A 149 -27.92 -20.92 -0.75
CA ILE A 149 -29.05 -20.05 -1.11
C ILE A 149 -28.54 -18.71 -1.65
N SER A 150 -27.54 -18.11 -0.98
CA SER A 150 -26.92 -16.86 -1.42
C SER A 150 -26.23 -17.01 -2.78
N SER A 151 -25.44 -18.08 -2.97
CA SER A 151 -24.72 -18.34 -4.22
C SER A 151 -25.65 -18.64 -5.39
N LYS A 152 -26.77 -19.34 -5.16
CA LYS A 152 -27.79 -19.53 -6.21
C LYS A 152 -28.38 -18.21 -6.69
N LYS A 153 -28.63 -17.28 -5.77
CA LYS A 153 -29.18 -15.97 -6.10
C LYS A 153 -28.19 -15.17 -6.95
N SER A 154 -26.91 -15.10 -6.54
CA SER A 154 -25.86 -14.46 -7.34
C SER A 154 -25.66 -15.13 -8.70
N ASN A 155 -25.62 -16.46 -8.77
CA ASN A 155 -25.43 -17.20 -10.02
C ASN A 155 -26.60 -16.98 -11.01
N LEU A 156 -27.82 -16.76 -10.52
CA LEU A 156 -28.96 -16.41 -11.37
C LEU A 156 -28.78 -15.03 -12.03
N PHE A 157 -28.32 -14.03 -11.27
CA PHE A 157 -28.02 -12.69 -11.82
C PHE A 157 -26.90 -12.76 -12.86
N PHE A 158 -25.83 -13.52 -12.60
CA PHE A 158 -24.72 -13.66 -13.56
C PHE A 158 -25.07 -14.51 -14.79
N ARG A 159 -25.94 -15.52 -14.68
CA ARG A 159 -26.43 -16.29 -15.83
C ARG A 159 -27.20 -15.41 -16.82
N ALA A 160 -28.10 -14.55 -16.33
CA ALA A 160 -28.85 -13.64 -17.19
C ALA A 160 -27.93 -12.69 -18.00
N ALA A 161 -26.81 -12.23 -17.42
CA ALA A 161 -25.81 -11.40 -18.12
C ALA A 161 -24.90 -12.20 -19.09
N THR A 162 -24.83 -13.52 -18.96
CA THR A 162 -23.97 -14.40 -19.79
C THR A 162 -24.74 -15.15 -20.88
N ASP A 163 -26.06 -15.14 -20.84
CA ASP A 163 -26.95 -15.89 -21.75
C ASP A 163 -27.15 -15.26 -23.13
N HIS A 164 -26.61 -14.07 -23.42
CA HIS A 164 -26.49 -13.60 -24.79
C HIS A 164 -25.48 -14.48 -25.54
N ALA A 165 -26.01 -15.45 -26.29
CA ALA A 165 -25.23 -16.40 -27.06
C ALA A 165 -24.27 -15.65 -28.00
N ALA A 166 -22.98 -15.96 -27.91
CA ALA A 166 -21.95 -15.44 -28.81
C ALA A 166 -22.09 -15.98 -30.25
N ILE A 167 -23.09 -16.83 -30.51
CA ILE A 167 -23.26 -17.59 -31.74
C ILE A 167 -24.73 -17.60 -32.11
N SER A 168 -25.07 -17.15 -33.31
CA SER A 168 -26.41 -17.41 -33.87
C SER A 168 -26.59 -18.92 -34.06
N GLU A 169 -27.78 -19.47 -33.82
CA GLU A 169 -28.05 -20.91 -33.99
C GLU A 169 -27.68 -21.45 -35.41
N ASN A 170 -27.50 -20.56 -36.38
CA ASN A 170 -27.16 -20.87 -37.77
C ASN A 170 -25.66 -20.73 -38.12
N PHE A 171 -24.79 -20.37 -37.19
CA PHE A 171 -23.36 -20.19 -37.47
C PHE A 171 -22.67 -21.54 -37.77
N LYS A 172 -22.19 -21.70 -39.01
CA LYS A 172 -21.44 -22.89 -39.46
C LYS A 172 -20.08 -22.48 -40.01
N TYR A 173 -19.04 -22.70 -39.23
CA TYR A 173 -17.66 -22.53 -39.69
C TYR A 173 -17.15 -23.80 -40.38
N THR A 174 -16.75 -23.67 -41.64
CA THR A 174 -16.21 -24.77 -42.47
C THR A 174 -14.71 -24.65 -42.78
N GLY A 175 -14.05 -23.61 -42.26
CA GLY A 175 -12.62 -23.38 -42.47
C GLY A 175 -11.70 -24.30 -41.64
N PRO A 176 -10.38 -24.14 -41.80
CA PRO A 176 -9.39 -24.90 -41.02
C PRO A 176 -9.52 -24.62 -39.51
N LYS A 177 -9.30 -25.65 -38.70
CA LYS A 177 -9.38 -25.58 -37.23
C LYS A 177 -7.99 -25.83 -36.62
N PRO A 178 -7.14 -24.80 -36.49
CA PRO A 178 -5.83 -24.93 -35.88
C PRO A 178 -5.99 -25.09 -34.37
N ASP A 179 -4.99 -25.69 -33.72
CA ASP A 179 -4.94 -25.70 -32.25
C ASP A 179 -4.87 -24.28 -31.70
N ILE A 180 -5.63 -24.02 -30.64
CA ILE A 180 -5.71 -22.73 -29.96
C ILE A 180 -5.12 -22.91 -28.56
N TYR A 181 -4.10 -22.13 -28.25
CA TYR A 181 -3.43 -22.11 -26.96
C TYR A 181 -3.67 -20.76 -26.28
N TYR A 182 -4.29 -20.79 -25.10
CA TYR A 182 -4.42 -19.64 -24.22
C TYR A 182 -3.60 -19.90 -22.96
N ILE A 183 -2.40 -19.33 -22.94
CA ILE A 183 -1.39 -19.51 -21.91
C ILE A 183 -1.33 -18.24 -21.07
N ILE A 184 -1.71 -18.38 -19.80
CA ILE A 184 -1.62 -17.32 -18.81
C ILE A 184 -0.39 -17.51 -17.95
N LEU A 185 0.40 -16.45 -17.82
CA LEU A 185 1.51 -16.34 -16.88
C LEU A 185 1.08 -15.37 -15.78
N ASP A 186 0.82 -15.90 -14.60
CA ASP A 186 0.33 -15.15 -13.44
C ASP A 186 1.30 -14.03 -13.06
N GLY A 187 0.82 -12.79 -12.99
CA GLY A 187 1.61 -11.64 -12.57
C GLY A 187 2.65 -11.17 -13.59
N TYR A 188 2.62 -11.65 -14.84
CA TYR A 188 3.67 -11.36 -15.83
C TYR A 188 3.53 -9.96 -16.46
N MET A 189 4.48 -9.08 -16.15
CA MET A 189 4.48 -7.68 -16.58
C MET A 189 5.03 -7.43 -17.99
N ARG A 190 4.79 -6.22 -18.50
CA ARG A 190 5.38 -5.70 -19.74
C ARG A 190 6.86 -5.29 -19.54
N ASN A 191 7.68 -5.45 -20.59
CA ASN A 191 9.14 -5.23 -20.52
C ASN A 191 9.55 -3.79 -20.16
N ASP A 192 8.91 -2.79 -20.76
CA ASP A 192 9.17 -1.37 -20.49
C ASP A 192 8.98 -1.00 -19.02
N VAL A 193 7.93 -1.54 -18.37
CA VAL A 193 7.66 -1.34 -16.94
C VAL A 193 8.71 -2.02 -16.07
N MET A 194 9.15 -3.24 -16.43
CA MET A 194 10.26 -3.90 -15.74
C MET A 194 11.55 -3.05 -15.80
N LYS A 195 11.84 -2.49 -16.98
CA LYS A 195 13.03 -1.68 -17.24
C LYS A 195 12.98 -0.33 -16.54
N GLU A 196 11.85 0.35 -16.56
CA GLU A 196 11.69 1.67 -15.95
C GLU A 196 11.79 1.63 -14.43
N PHE A 197 11.04 0.73 -13.77
CA PHE A 197 10.95 0.74 -12.31
C PHE A 197 12.06 -0.05 -11.62
N TRP A 198 12.71 -1.00 -12.32
CA TRP A 198 13.72 -1.87 -11.73
C TRP A 198 15.00 -2.04 -12.57
N GLY A 199 15.11 -1.41 -13.75
CA GLY A 199 16.28 -1.55 -14.62
C GLY A 199 16.44 -2.94 -15.26
N PHE A 200 15.43 -3.80 -15.15
CA PHE A 200 15.47 -5.16 -15.71
C PHE A 200 15.05 -5.15 -17.18
N ASP A 201 15.96 -5.57 -18.07
CA ASP A 201 15.70 -5.63 -19.52
C ASP A 201 15.35 -7.07 -19.94
N ASN A 202 14.07 -7.28 -20.24
CA ASN A 202 13.51 -8.54 -20.72
C ASN A 202 13.37 -8.58 -22.26
N SER A 203 14.04 -7.68 -22.98
CA SER A 203 13.91 -7.56 -24.44
C SER A 203 14.34 -8.83 -25.19
N GLU A 204 15.28 -9.61 -24.67
CA GLU A 204 15.67 -10.91 -25.25
C GLU A 204 14.44 -11.81 -25.46
N PHE A 205 13.56 -11.90 -24.46
CA PHE A 205 12.37 -12.74 -24.51
C PHE A 205 11.31 -12.18 -25.46
N THR A 206 11.02 -10.87 -25.41
CA THR A 206 10.05 -10.25 -26.32
C THR A 206 10.54 -10.28 -27.78
N ASN A 207 11.85 -10.14 -28.00
CA ASN A 207 12.46 -10.26 -29.32
C ASN A 207 12.39 -11.70 -29.84
N PHE A 208 12.60 -12.70 -28.98
CA PHE A 208 12.38 -14.10 -29.34
C PHE A 208 10.95 -14.33 -29.85
N LEU A 209 9.93 -13.86 -29.11
CA LEU A 209 8.53 -14.03 -29.53
C LEU A 209 8.28 -13.32 -30.87
N THR A 210 8.75 -12.09 -31.01
CA THR A 210 8.61 -11.29 -32.23
C THR A 210 9.29 -11.97 -33.43
N ASN A 211 10.50 -12.52 -33.24
CA ASN A 211 11.24 -13.26 -34.26
C ASN A 211 10.54 -14.57 -34.66
N ARG A 212 9.74 -15.17 -33.78
CA ARG A 212 8.84 -16.30 -34.10
C ARG A 212 7.51 -15.87 -34.68
N GLY A 213 7.33 -14.57 -34.95
CA GLY A 213 6.17 -14.02 -35.62
C GLY A 213 5.00 -13.75 -34.68
N PHE A 214 5.22 -13.63 -33.38
CA PHE A 214 4.22 -13.06 -32.47
C PHE A 214 4.17 -11.55 -32.64
N TYR A 215 2.99 -10.97 -32.45
CA TYR A 215 2.84 -9.56 -32.12
C TYR A 215 2.81 -9.41 -30.60
N VAL A 216 3.74 -8.65 -30.03
CA VAL A 216 3.79 -8.36 -28.59
C VAL A 216 3.24 -6.95 -28.39
N ALA A 217 2.08 -6.81 -27.78
CA ALA A 217 1.41 -5.53 -27.62
C ALA A 217 2.19 -4.60 -26.67
N PRO A 218 2.73 -3.47 -27.15
CA PRO A 218 3.65 -2.63 -26.38
C PRO A 218 2.96 -1.77 -25.32
N LYS A 219 1.63 -1.66 -25.34
CA LYS A 219 0.84 -0.86 -24.40
C LYS A 219 -0.35 -1.60 -23.79
N SER A 220 -0.36 -2.94 -23.86
CA SER A 220 -1.45 -3.74 -23.29
C SER A 220 -1.54 -3.59 -21.77
N ARG A 221 -2.78 -3.58 -21.27
CA ARG A 221 -3.12 -3.52 -19.85
C ARG A 221 -4.10 -4.65 -19.49
N SER A 222 -4.02 -5.18 -18.27
CA SER A 222 -5.04 -6.08 -17.76
C SER A 222 -6.34 -5.31 -17.54
N ASN A 223 -7.48 -5.95 -17.75
CA ASN A 223 -8.77 -5.29 -17.49
C ASN A 223 -9.02 -5.08 -15.99
N TYR A 224 -8.42 -5.92 -15.14
CA TYR A 224 -8.56 -5.91 -13.69
C TYR A 224 -7.23 -6.25 -13.01
N SER A 225 -7.10 -5.95 -11.72
CA SER A 225 -5.86 -6.07 -10.94
C SER A 225 -5.57 -7.47 -10.36
N TYR A 226 -6.47 -8.44 -10.54
CA TYR A 226 -6.37 -9.77 -9.91
C TYR A 226 -6.89 -10.87 -10.84
N THR A 227 -6.32 -12.08 -10.74
CA THR A 227 -6.68 -13.27 -11.52
C THR A 227 -8.19 -13.54 -11.52
N VAL A 228 -8.81 -13.53 -10.34
CA VAL A 228 -10.24 -13.82 -10.13
C VAL A 228 -11.17 -12.79 -10.77
N LEU A 229 -10.67 -11.63 -11.19
CA LEU A 229 -11.43 -10.62 -11.95
C LEU A 229 -11.04 -10.63 -13.44
N SER A 230 -9.75 -10.76 -13.72
CA SER A 230 -9.17 -10.67 -15.06
C SER A 230 -9.54 -11.86 -15.96
N LEU A 231 -9.43 -13.09 -15.44
CA LEU A 231 -9.76 -14.30 -16.21
C LEU A 231 -11.23 -14.40 -16.59
N PRO A 232 -12.21 -14.21 -15.69
CA PRO A 232 -13.61 -14.30 -16.07
C PRO A 232 -14.01 -13.22 -17.09
N SER A 233 -13.40 -12.04 -17.05
CA SER A 233 -13.62 -11.01 -18.07
C SER A 233 -13.09 -11.45 -19.44
N SER A 234 -11.85 -11.93 -19.49
CA SER A 234 -11.18 -12.36 -20.73
C SER A 234 -11.89 -13.56 -21.39
N LEU A 235 -12.22 -14.59 -20.60
CA LEU A 235 -12.86 -15.83 -21.06
C LEU A 235 -14.33 -15.65 -21.46
N ASN A 236 -14.97 -14.56 -21.02
CA ASN A 236 -16.33 -14.20 -21.41
C ASN A 236 -16.39 -13.03 -22.38
N MET A 237 -15.24 -12.48 -22.79
CA MET A 237 -15.14 -11.37 -23.75
C MET A 237 -16.00 -10.15 -23.35
N GLN A 238 -16.10 -9.88 -22.05
CA GLN A 238 -16.92 -8.80 -21.52
C GLN A 238 -16.37 -8.27 -20.20
N TYR A 239 -16.65 -7.01 -19.88
CA TYR A 239 -16.40 -6.47 -18.56
C TYR A 239 -17.33 -7.09 -17.53
N LEU A 240 -16.84 -7.22 -16.30
CA LEU A 240 -17.66 -7.62 -15.15
C LEU A 240 -18.65 -6.48 -14.87
N ASN A 241 -19.94 -6.83 -14.70
CA ASN A 241 -21.04 -5.86 -14.65
C ASN A 241 -20.75 -4.71 -13.67
N THR A 242 -20.70 -3.48 -14.19
CA THR A 242 -20.37 -2.24 -13.47
C THR A 242 -21.61 -1.49 -12.99
N GLU A 243 -22.83 -1.98 -13.29
CA GLU A 243 -24.08 -1.24 -13.03
C GLU A 243 -24.84 -1.76 -11.80
N ASP A 244 -24.72 -3.04 -11.46
CA ASP A 244 -25.33 -3.67 -10.27
C ASP A 244 -24.24 -4.08 -9.25
N ASP A 245 -23.68 -3.06 -8.59
CA ASP A 245 -22.45 -3.05 -7.76
C ASP A 245 -22.43 -3.89 -6.47
N ASN A 246 -23.17 -5.01 -6.37
CA ASN A 246 -23.12 -5.88 -5.19
C ASN A 246 -22.46 -7.23 -5.52
N PHE A 247 -21.14 -7.24 -5.67
CA PHE A 247 -20.37 -8.48 -5.62
C PHE A 247 -20.42 -9.05 -4.20
N SER A 248 -21.16 -10.16 -4.00
CA SER A 248 -21.22 -10.86 -2.71
C SER A 248 -19.82 -11.17 -2.14
N ASP A 249 -19.72 -11.41 -0.83
CA ASP A 249 -18.52 -11.90 -0.11
C ASP A 249 -17.79 -13.10 -0.75
N SER A 250 -18.41 -13.77 -1.72
CA SER A 250 -17.89 -14.97 -2.35
C SER A 250 -17.22 -14.68 -3.69
N HIS A 251 -16.00 -15.18 -3.87
CA HIS A 251 -15.34 -15.26 -5.18
C HIS A 251 -15.96 -16.31 -6.10
N LEU A 252 -16.75 -17.25 -5.55
CA LEU A 252 -17.34 -18.36 -6.27
C LEU A 252 -18.08 -17.99 -7.57
N PRO A 253 -18.91 -16.94 -7.66
CA PRO A 253 -19.57 -16.59 -8.93
C PRO A 253 -18.56 -16.25 -10.03
N LEU A 254 -17.45 -15.58 -9.67
CA LEU A 254 -16.37 -15.26 -10.61
C LEU A 254 -15.58 -16.51 -11.01
N ILE A 255 -15.31 -17.40 -10.06
CA ILE A 255 -14.69 -18.70 -10.34
C ILE A 255 -15.60 -19.55 -11.25
N GLU A 256 -16.92 -19.54 -11.02
CA GLU A 256 -17.89 -20.20 -11.89
C GLU A 256 -17.91 -19.60 -13.31
N MET A 257 -17.69 -18.28 -13.45
CA MET A 257 -17.54 -17.64 -14.76
C MET A 257 -16.23 -18.03 -15.47
N ILE A 258 -15.19 -18.47 -14.75
CA ILE A 258 -13.99 -19.09 -15.36
C ILE A 258 -14.31 -20.51 -15.80
N ASP A 259 -14.99 -21.29 -14.96
CA ASP A 259 -15.39 -22.68 -15.22
C ASP A 259 -16.37 -22.80 -16.40
N ASP A 260 -17.42 -21.99 -16.44
CA ASP A 260 -18.50 -21.97 -17.43
C ASP A 260 -18.46 -20.67 -18.27
N ASN A 261 -17.53 -20.60 -19.23
CA ASN A 261 -17.27 -19.38 -19.98
C ASN A 261 -17.66 -19.45 -21.47
N LYS A 262 -17.85 -18.28 -22.09
CA LYS A 262 -18.26 -18.14 -23.51
C LYS A 262 -17.22 -18.66 -24.50
N VAL A 263 -15.92 -18.47 -24.24
CA VAL A 263 -14.84 -18.93 -25.13
C VAL A 263 -14.81 -20.45 -25.26
N VAL A 264 -14.92 -21.17 -24.15
CA VAL A 264 -14.99 -22.64 -24.14
C VAL A 264 -16.26 -23.14 -24.83
N LYS A 265 -17.42 -22.54 -24.53
CA LYS A 265 -18.68 -22.86 -25.21
C LYS A 265 -18.55 -22.69 -26.72
N PHE A 266 -17.92 -21.60 -27.17
CA PHE A 266 -17.67 -21.35 -28.59
C PHE A 266 -16.76 -22.39 -29.22
N ALA A 267 -15.61 -22.67 -28.60
CA ALA A 267 -14.69 -23.68 -29.10
C ALA A 267 -15.37 -25.07 -29.20
N LYS A 268 -16.17 -25.44 -28.19
CA LYS A 268 -16.92 -26.71 -28.16
C LYS A 268 -17.99 -26.77 -29.26
N ALA A 269 -18.71 -25.69 -29.52
CA ALA A 269 -19.66 -25.60 -30.62
C ALA A 269 -18.99 -25.79 -31.99
N LEU A 270 -17.73 -25.37 -32.13
CA LEU A 270 -16.91 -25.62 -33.31
C LEU A 270 -16.28 -27.03 -33.35
N GLY A 271 -16.51 -27.87 -32.35
CA GLY A 271 -15.99 -29.24 -32.30
C GLY A 271 -14.56 -29.38 -31.78
N TYR A 272 -14.02 -28.36 -31.10
CA TYR A 272 -12.73 -28.46 -30.43
C TYR A 272 -12.79 -29.38 -29.21
N LYS A 273 -11.69 -30.08 -28.93
CA LYS A 273 -11.45 -30.74 -27.64
C LYS A 273 -10.87 -29.74 -26.65
N TYR A 274 -11.52 -29.58 -25.50
CA TYR A 274 -11.08 -28.65 -24.47
C TYR A 274 -10.07 -29.33 -23.53
N ILE A 275 -8.85 -28.82 -23.51
CA ILE A 275 -7.77 -29.20 -22.60
C ILE A 275 -7.63 -28.11 -21.55
N HIS A 276 -7.72 -28.50 -20.29
CA HIS A 276 -7.64 -27.59 -19.14
C HIS A 276 -6.46 -27.99 -18.25
N LEU A 277 -5.44 -27.14 -18.15
CA LEU A 277 -4.36 -27.30 -17.18
C LEU A 277 -4.75 -26.65 -15.85
N SER A 278 -4.82 -27.47 -14.81
CA SER A 278 -5.07 -27.04 -13.45
C SER A 278 -3.75 -26.68 -12.76
N ASP A 279 -3.64 -25.46 -12.29
CA ASP A 279 -2.53 -25.02 -11.41
C ASP A 279 -2.73 -25.43 -9.93
N GLY A 280 -3.94 -25.89 -9.56
CA GLY A 280 -4.29 -26.29 -8.20
C GLY A 280 -4.90 -25.20 -7.34
N THR A 281 -4.90 -23.94 -7.79
CA THR A 281 -5.60 -22.79 -7.18
C THR A 281 -7.11 -22.93 -7.36
N ALA A 282 -7.91 -22.28 -6.53
CA ALA A 282 -9.37 -22.46 -6.53
C ALA A 282 -10.02 -22.03 -7.86
N GLU A 283 -9.44 -21.01 -8.48
CA GLU A 283 -9.84 -20.30 -9.68
C GLU A 283 -9.75 -21.18 -10.92
N THR A 284 -8.66 -21.94 -11.06
CA THR A 284 -8.40 -22.77 -12.24
C THR A 284 -8.24 -24.26 -11.93
N LYS A 285 -8.69 -24.71 -10.74
CA LYS A 285 -8.55 -26.12 -10.34
C LYS A 285 -9.25 -27.08 -11.30
N LYS A 286 -10.45 -26.74 -11.73
CA LYS A 286 -11.36 -27.65 -12.45
C LYS A 286 -12.13 -26.85 -13.49
N SER A 287 -12.41 -27.50 -14.62
CA SER A 287 -13.50 -27.09 -15.49
C SER A 287 -14.43 -28.27 -15.79
N ARG A 288 -15.74 -28.07 -15.67
CA ARG A 288 -16.78 -29.07 -15.98
C ARG A 288 -16.89 -29.37 -17.47
N HIS A 289 -16.36 -28.50 -18.32
CA HIS A 289 -16.39 -28.66 -19.78
C HIS A 289 -15.14 -29.33 -20.36
N ALA A 290 -14.12 -29.57 -19.53
CA ALA A 290 -12.84 -30.11 -19.98
C ALA A 290 -12.99 -31.56 -20.50
N ASP A 291 -12.57 -31.81 -21.74
CA ASP A 291 -12.44 -33.16 -22.28
C ASP A 291 -11.19 -33.85 -21.71
N LEU A 292 -10.14 -33.09 -21.44
CA LEU A 292 -8.90 -33.55 -20.80
C LEU A 292 -8.45 -32.56 -19.75
N ARG A 293 -8.34 -33.01 -18.49
CA ARG A 293 -7.76 -32.24 -17.39
C ARG A 293 -6.31 -32.65 -17.18
N LEU A 294 -5.39 -31.70 -17.33
CA LEU A 294 -3.99 -31.87 -17.00
C LEU A 294 -3.78 -31.36 -15.57
N ALA A 295 -3.41 -32.25 -14.64
CA ALA A 295 -3.13 -31.89 -13.26
C ALA A 295 -2.07 -32.83 -12.68
N HIS A 296 -1.13 -32.28 -11.92
CA HIS A 296 -0.16 -33.08 -11.18
C HIS A 296 -0.79 -33.68 -9.93
N GLN A 297 -0.98 -35.00 -9.89
CA GLN A 297 -1.74 -35.70 -8.84
C GLN A 297 -0.88 -36.32 -7.73
N LYS A 298 0.44 -36.05 -7.69
CA LYS A 298 1.33 -36.69 -6.70
C LYS A 298 1.06 -36.31 -5.24
N HIS A 299 0.35 -35.20 -5.00
CA HIS A 299 0.21 -34.61 -3.67
C HIS A 299 -1.24 -34.64 -3.17
N ILE A 300 -1.42 -34.78 -1.85
CA ILE A 300 -2.71 -34.55 -1.21
C ILE A 300 -3.14 -33.08 -1.39
N SER A 301 -4.43 -32.80 -1.36
CA SER A 301 -4.89 -31.42 -1.54
C SER A 301 -4.48 -30.53 -0.37
N SER A 302 -4.26 -29.24 -0.63
CA SER A 302 -3.93 -28.25 0.40
C SER A 302 -4.95 -28.28 1.55
N PHE A 303 -6.25 -28.41 1.25
CA PHE A 303 -7.30 -28.57 2.26
C PHE A 303 -7.06 -29.78 3.17
N SER A 304 -6.74 -30.93 2.58
CA SER A 304 -6.48 -32.18 3.31
C SER A 304 -5.20 -32.07 4.13
N TYR A 305 -4.15 -31.46 3.58
CA TYR A 305 -2.89 -31.21 4.27
C TYR A 305 -3.08 -30.28 5.47
N TYR A 306 -3.76 -29.15 5.29
CA TYR A 306 -4.07 -28.23 6.39
C TYR A 306 -4.89 -28.91 7.47
N LEU A 307 -5.91 -29.70 7.09
CA LEU A 307 -6.71 -30.47 8.04
C LEU A 307 -5.84 -31.45 8.83
N ILE A 308 -5.00 -32.26 8.17
CA ILE A 308 -4.07 -33.20 8.80
C ILE A 308 -3.14 -32.48 9.78
N ASN A 309 -2.62 -31.31 9.40
CA ASN A 309 -1.72 -30.51 10.23
C ASN A 309 -2.39 -29.91 11.48
N LYS A 310 -3.72 -29.87 11.55
CA LYS A 310 -4.47 -29.48 12.76
C LYS A 310 -4.62 -30.63 13.75
N THR A 311 -4.27 -31.84 13.34
CA THR A 311 -4.35 -33.07 14.14
C THR A 311 -2.99 -33.48 14.68
N TRP A 312 -2.97 -34.44 15.59
CA TRP A 312 -1.72 -35.04 16.07
C TRP A 312 -0.89 -35.69 14.95
N MET A 313 -1.48 -36.02 13.79
CA MET A 313 -0.74 -36.60 12.66
C MET A 313 0.31 -35.66 12.05
N LYS A 314 0.30 -34.37 12.40
CA LYS A 314 1.37 -33.43 12.07
C LYS A 314 2.75 -33.92 12.50
N SER A 315 2.86 -34.70 13.59
CA SER A 315 4.14 -35.22 14.11
C SER A 315 4.66 -36.43 13.33
N LEU A 316 3.82 -37.08 12.53
CA LEU A 316 4.15 -38.35 11.85
C LEU A 316 4.72 -38.15 10.43
N SER A 317 4.91 -36.89 10.00
CA SER A 317 5.50 -36.54 8.70
C SER A 317 4.89 -37.32 7.51
N PHE A 318 3.57 -37.50 7.51
CA PHE A 318 2.87 -38.18 6.41
C PHE A 318 2.97 -37.32 5.14
N SER A 319 3.88 -37.68 4.24
CA SER A 319 4.23 -36.99 2.98
C SER A 319 4.91 -35.62 3.15
N SER A 320 5.96 -35.40 2.36
CA SER A 320 6.65 -34.12 2.20
C SER A 320 5.77 -33.16 1.38
N PHE A 321 4.67 -32.67 1.95
CA PHE A 321 3.97 -31.53 1.36
C PHE A 321 4.77 -30.27 1.66
N ASP A 322 5.77 -30.02 0.82
CA ASP A 322 6.44 -28.74 0.74
C ASP A 322 5.71 -27.89 -0.30
N PRO A 323 4.97 -26.83 0.10
CA PRO A 323 4.23 -25.98 -0.84
C PRO A 323 5.09 -25.43 -1.99
N ILE A 324 6.39 -25.20 -1.74
CA ILE A 324 7.35 -24.73 -2.74
C ILE A 324 7.58 -25.82 -3.79
N GLU A 325 7.87 -27.05 -3.36
CA GLU A 325 8.09 -28.18 -4.26
C GLU A 325 6.82 -28.57 -5.01
N VAL A 326 5.65 -28.52 -4.37
CA VAL A 326 4.36 -28.79 -5.02
C VAL A 326 4.12 -27.83 -6.18
N LYS A 327 4.26 -26.52 -5.91
CA LYS A 327 4.09 -25.47 -6.95
C LYS A 327 5.13 -25.62 -8.06
N ARG A 328 6.37 -25.94 -7.71
CA ARG A 328 7.47 -26.19 -8.64
C ARG A 328 7.16 -27.36 -9.58
N GLU A 329 6.79 -28.52 -9.05
CA GLU A 329 6.44 -29.70 -9.84
C GLU A 329 5.22 -29.44 -10.73
N GLN A 330 4.21 -28.71 -10.24
CA GLN A 330 3.02 -28.35 -11.03
C GLN A 330 3.37 -27.51 -12.27
N ILE A 331 4.22 -26.49 -12.11
CA ILE A 331 4.66 -25.64 -13.22
C ILE A 331 5.43 -26.47 -14.26
N LEU A 332 6.42 -27.25 -13.82
CA LEU A 332 7.24 -28.08 -14.72
C LEU A 332 6.39 -29.15 -15.44
N PHE A 333 5.49 -29.80 -14.72
CA PHE A 333 4.53 -30.74 -15.28
C PHE A 333 3.66 -30.08 -16.36
N GLY A 334 3.12 -28.90 -16.07
CA GLY A 334 2.27 -28.18 -17.02
C GLY A 334 2.99 -27.88 -18.33
N PHE A 335 4.18 -27.26 -18.28
CA PHE A 335 4.98 -27.01 -19.48
C PHE A 335 5.28 -28.29 -20.25
N LYS A 336 5.64 -29.37 -19.54
CA LYS A 336 5.92 -30.65 -20.17
C LYS A 336 4.69 -31.27 -20.83
N ALA A 337 3.53 -31.23 -20.18
CA ALA A 337 2.29 -31.79 -20.69
C ALA A 337 1.79 -31.04 -21.94
N LEU A 338 2.03 -29.72 -22.02
CA LEU A 338 1.68 -28.92 -23.19
C LEU A 338 2.54 -29.28 -24.42
N GLU A 339 3.76 -29.83 -24.25
CA GLU A 339 4.62 -30.26 -25.37
C GLU A 339 4.01 -31.37 -26.23
N ASP A 340 3.07 -32.16 -25.67
CA ASP A 340 2.45 -33.31 -26.33
C ASP A 340 1.15 -32.97 -27.06
N ILE A 341 0.60 -31.77 -26.85
CA ILE A 341 -0.68 -31.34 -27.44
C ILE A 341 -0.65 -31.32 -28.98
N PRO A 342 0.40 -30.82 -29.66
CA PRO A 342 0.46 -30.83 -31.12
C PRO A 342 0.33 -32.23 -31.77
N ASN A 343 0.54 -33.30 -31.00
CA ASN A 343 0.42 -34.67 -31.48
C ASN A 343 -1.03 -35.20 -31.45
N LYS A 344 -1.99 -34.44 -30.92
CA LYS A 344 -3.41 -34.84 -30.88
C LYS A 344 -4.00 -34.84 -32.30
N LYS A 345 -4.99 -35.70 -32.53
CA LYS A 345 -5.61 -35.87 -33.86
C LYS A 345 -6.69 -34.82 -34.10
N GLU A 346 -7.47 -34.53 -33.07
CA GLU A 346 -8.56 -33.56 -33.07
C GLU A 346 -8.04 -32.15 -32.76
N PRO A 347 -8.68 -31.09 -33.29
CA PRO A 347 -8.32 -29.72 -32.96
C PRO A 347 -8.59 -29.43 -31.48
N THR A 348 -7.64 -28.77 -30.82
CA THR A 348 -7.69 -28.53 -29.37
C THR A 348 -7.81 -27.06 -29.02
N PHE A 349 -8.62 -26.75 -28.01
CA PHE A 349 -8.56 -25.48 -27.29
C PHE A 349 -7.90 -25.78 -25.95
N THR A 350 -6.74 -25.20 -25.71
CA THR A 350 -5.94 -25.43 -24.50
C THR A 350 -5.95 -24.16 -23.67
N PHE A 351 -6.52 -24.22 -22.47
CA PHE A 351 -6.38 -23.19 -21.46
C PHE A 351 -5.37 -23.64 -20.40
N ALA A 352 -4.32 -22.84 -20.20
CA ALA A 352 -3.28 -23.13 -19.24
C ALA A 352 -2.93 -21.90 -18.40
N HIS A 353 -3.12 -22.02 -17.08
CA HIS A 353 -2.72 -21.01 -16.11
C HIS A 353 -1.46 -21.48 -15.38
N PHE A 354 -0.41 -20.65 -15.37
CA PHE A 354 0.82 -20.91 -14.64
C PHE A 354 1.01 -19.85 -13.56
N VAL A 355 1.09 -20.28 -12.30
CA VAL A 355 1.33 -19.39 -11.14
C VAL A 355 2.81 -18.98 -11.07
N ALA A 356 3.31 -18.38 -12.15
CA ALA A 356 4.67 -17.88 -12.30
C ALA A 356 4.79 -16.81 -13.41
N PRO A 357 5.57 -15.73 -13.18
CA PRO A 357 6.30 -15.40 -11.95
C PRO A 357 5.39 -14.84 -10.85
N HIS A 358 5.25 -15.55 -9.72
CA HIS A 358 4.37 -15.16 -8.62
C HIS A 358 4.91 -15.69 -7.28
N GLU A 359 4.66 -15.00 -6.17
CA GLU A 359 5.08 -15.44 -4.84
C GLU A 359 4.25 -16.66 -4.32
N PRO A 360 4.79 -17.49 -3.41
CA PRO A 360 6.21 -17.60 -3.10
C PRO A 360 7.01 -18.01 -4.36
N PHE A 361 8.19 -17.45 -4.52
CA PHE A 361 9.06 -17.72 -5.67
C PHE A 361 9.73 -19.09 -5.50
N VAL A 362 9.57 -19.95 -6.51
CA VAL A 362 9.97 -21.37 -6.48
C VAL A 362 11.09 -21.72 -7.48
N PHE A 363 11.54 -20.73 -8.26
CA PHE A 363 12.65 -20.86 -9.21
C PHE A 363 13.60 -19.67 -9.07
N ASP A 364 14.90 -19.94 -8.97
CA ASP A 364 15.94 -18.96 -9.34
C ASP A 364 16.12 -18.93 -10.87
N LYS A 365 17.02 -18.08 -11.37
CA LYS A 365 17.26 -17.90 -12.81
C LYS A 365 17.71 -19.16 -13.55
N ASN A 366 18.28 -20.14 -12.85
CA ASN A 366 18.74 -21.41 -13.40
C ASN A 366 17.73 -22.55 -13.16
N GLY A 367 16.60 -22.24 -12.53
CA GLY A 367 15.61 -23.22 -12.12
C GLY A 367 15.93 -23.93 -10.82
N GLY A 368 16.88 -23.47 -9.99
CA GLY A 368 17.07 -23.94 -8.61
C GLY A 368 16.01 -23.37 -7.66
N THR A 369 16.06 -23.71 -6.37
CA THR A 369 15.14 -23.17 -5.35
C THR A 369 15.73 -21.93 -4.70
N PRO A 370 15.10 -20.74 -4.80
CA PRO A 370 15.64 -19.52 -4.22
C PRO A 370 15.47 -19.49 -2.69
N PRO A 371 16.23 -18.66 -1.96
CA PRO A 371 16.04 -18.45 -0.52
C PRO A 371 14.62 -17.98 -0.21
N GLN A 372 13.98 -18.56 0.82
CA GLN A 372 12.57 -18.31 1.17
C GLN A 372 12.36 -17.09 2.10
N ASP A 373 13.35 -16.22 2.22
CA ASP A 373 13.20 -14.96 2.96
C ASP A 373 12.36 -13.91 2.19
N HIS A 374 11.92 -12.87 2.88
CA HIS A 374 11.21 -11.74 2.25
C HIS A 374 12.15 -10.66 1.67
N ALA A 375 13.47 -10.88 1.69
CA ALA A 375 14.40 -9.88 1.18
C ALA A 375 14.38 -9.86 -0.36
N ASN A 376 14.45 -8.66 -0.94
CA ASN A 376 14.61 -8.45 -2.38
C ASN A 376 13.59 -9.18 -3.27
N ALA A 377 12.29 -9.14 -2.93
CA ALA A 377 11.22 -9.75 -3.73
C ALA A 377 11.25 -9.42 -5.24
N PRO A 378 11.54 -8.17 -5.69
CA PRO A 378 11.67 -7.88 -7.11
C PRO A 378 12.76 -8.69 -7.83
N LEU A 379 13.91 -8.90 -7.19
CA LEU A 379 14.99 -9.69 -7.78
C LEU A 379 14.54 -11.14 -8.01
N LYS A 380 13.88 -11.74 -7.01
CA LYS A 380 13.36 -13.11 -7.11
C LYS A 380 12.29 -13.25 -8.18
N TYR A 381 11.43 -12.24 -8.33
CA TYR A 381 10.48 -12.16 -9.44
C TYR A 381 11.19 -12.22 -10.79
N PHE A 382 12.22 -11.40 -11.01
CA PHE A 382 12.96 -11.36 -12.28
C PHE A 382 13.76 -12.64 -12.54
N GLU A 383 14.38 -13.23 -11.51
CA GLU A 383 15.05 -14.52 -11.63
C GLU A 383 14.08 -15.64 -12.04
N GLN A 384 12.93 -15.73 -11.39
CA GLN A 384 11.90 -16.68 -11.79
C GLN A 384 11.37 -16.39 -13.20
N ALA A 385 11.18 -15.12 -13.58
CA ALA A 385 10.75 -14.74 -14.92
C ALA A 385 11.76 -15.19 -15.99
N ILE A 386 13.08 -15.06 -15.75
CA ILE A 386 14.13 -15.57 -16.66
C ILE A 386 13.96 -17.07 -16.89
N PHE A 387 13.77 -17.84 -15.82
CA PHE A 387 13.62 -19.29 -15.94
C PHE A 387 12.34 -19.67 -16.69
N VAL A 388 11.21 -19.03 -16.35
CA VAL A 388 9.92 -19.23 -17.03
C VAL A 388 10.02 -18.86 -18.51
N ASN A 389 10.76 -17.80 -18.87
CA ASN A 389 11.02 -17.45 -20.26
C ASN A 389 11.70 -18.58 -21.02
N GLY A 390 12.67 -19.27 -20.40
CA GLY A 390 13.30 -20.46 -20.96
C GLY A 390 12.29 -21.56 -21.28
N LEU A 391 11.35 -21.83 -20.37
CA LEU A 391 10.29 -22.82 -20.56
C LEU A 391 9.32 -22.41 -21.67
N VAL A 392 8.89 -21.15 -21.71
CA VAL A 392 8.01 -20.61 -22.75
C VAL A 392 8.70 -20.66 -24.12
N LYS A 393 9.96 -20.26 -24.22
CA LYS A 393 10.76 -20.34 -25.47
C LYS A 393 10.75 -21.76 -26.03
N LYS A 394 11.06 -22.74 -25.17
CA LYS A 394 11.07 -24.16 -25.55
C LYS A 394 9.68 -24.66 -25.97
N LEU A 395 8.63 -24.27 -25.23
CA LEU A 395 7.26 -24.68 -25.53
C LEU A 395 6.77 -24.10 -26.86
N VAL A 396 7.02 -22.81 -27.11
CA VAL A 396 6.67 -22.13 -28.37
C VAL A 396 7.35 -22.84 -29.55
N ASP A 397 8.64 -23.13 -29.44
CA ASP A 397 9.38 -23.85 -30.49
C ASP A 397 8.79 -25.23 -30.74
N ASN A 398 8.48 -25.97 -29.68
CA ASN A 398 7.88 -27.28 -29.80
C ASN A 398 6.50 -27.23 -30.47
N ILE A 399 5.64 -26.30 -30.07
CA ILE A 399 4.30 -26.12 -30.65
C ILE A 399 4.43 -25.76 -32.13
N LEU A 400 5.22 -24.74 -32.48
CA LEU A 400 5.34 -24.27 -33.86
C LEU A 400 5.96 -25.32 -34.78
N ASN A 401 6.91 -26.13 -34.30
CA ASN A 401 7.57 -27.16 -35.10
C ASN A 401 6.72 -28.43 -35.30
N LYS A 402 5.83 -28.75 -34.36
CA LYS A 402 5.03 -30.00 -34.41
C LYS A 402 3.60 -29.80 -34.89
N SER A 403 3.06 -28.58 -34.83
CA SER A 403 1.66 -28.32 -35.21
C SER A 403 1.46 -28.50 -36.72
N LYS A 404 0.45 -29.28 -37.10
CA LYS A 404 0.11 -29.56 -38.51
C LYS A 404 -0.40 -28.31 -39.23
N LEU A 405 -1.21 -27.52 -38.54
CA LEU A 405 -1.67 -26.20 -38.98
C LEU A 405 -0.97 -25.15 -38.13
N LYS A 406 -0.76 -23.95 -38.69
CA LYS A 406 -0.25 -22.83 -37.90
C LYS A 406 -1.22 -22.56 -36.74
N PRO A 407 -0.79 -22.71 -35.49
CA PRO A 407 -1.67 -22.60 -34.33
C PRO A 407 -2.08 -21.14 -34.10
N ILE A 408 -3.06 -20.95 -33.23
CA ILE A 408 -3.34 -19.66 -32.59
C ILE A 408 -2.75 -19.75 -31.18
N ILE A 409 -1.81 -18.87 -30.83
CA ILE A 409 -1.18 -18.84 -29.51
C ILE A 409 -1.34 -17.46 -28.90
N ILE A 410 -1.94 -17.39 -27.73
CA ILE A 410 -2.06 -16.19 -26.90
C ILE A 410 -1.26 -16.45 -25.62
N ILE A 411 -0.21 -15.66 -25.39
CA ILE A 411 0.58 -15.67 -24.15
C ILE A 411 0.31 -14.35 -23.45
N GLN A 412 -0.31 -14.40 -22.27
CA GLN A 412 -0.85 -13.22 -21.62
C GLN A 412 -0.59 -13.23 -20.12
N GLY A 413 -0.28 -12.08 -19.54
CA GLY A 413 -0.38 -11.85 -18.09
C GLY A 413 -1.84 -11.58 -17.70
N ASP A 414 -2.28 -12.08 -16.56
CA ASP A 414 -3.60 -11.76 -16.01
C ASP A 414 -3.60 -10.44 -15.22
N HIS A 415 -2.48 -10.12 -14.56
CA HIS A 415 -2.13 -8.84 -13.98
C HIS A 415 -0.59 -8.70 -13.89
N GLY A 416 -0.11 -7.56 -13.43
CA GLY A 416 1.29 -7.31 -13.06
C GLY A 416 1.56 -7.60 -11.58
N ILE A 417 2.51 -6.91 -10.95
CA ILE A 417 2.74 -7.09 -9.50
C ILE A 417 1.68 -6.30 -8.72
N PRO A 418 0.86 -6.95 -7.86
CA PRO A 418 -0.19 -6.26 -7.11
C PRO A 418 0.42 -5.35 -6.04
N PHE A 419 0.43 -4.03 -6.28
CA PHE A 419 0.89 -3.01 -5.32
C PHE A 419 -0.26 -2.10 -4.90
N MET A 420 -1.35 -2.66 -4.36
CA MET A 420 -2.49 -1.83 -3.95
C MET A 420 -2.49 -1.69 -2.43
N THR A 421 -1.67 -0.74 -1.95
CA THR A 421 -1.52 -0.44 -0.52
C THR A 421 -2.55 0.56 0.01
N SER A 422 -3.32 1.18 -0.89
CA SER A 422 -4.31 2.21 -0.57
C SER A 422 -5.55 2.10 -1.45
N ASN A 423 -6.68 2.60 -0.96
CA ASN A 423 -7.93 2.72 -1.71
C ASN A 423 -7.88 3.86 -2.77
N HIS A 424 -6.71 4.44 -3.02
CA HIS A 424 -6.49 5.59 -3.91
C HIS A 424 -5.08 5.51 -4.53
N PRO A 425 -4.87 4.55 -5.45
CA PRO A 425 -3.55 4.12 -5.90
C PRO A 425 -2.81 5.22 -6.67
N LYS A 426 -1.49 5.28 -6.55
CA LYS A 426 -0.66 6.21 -7.32
C LYS A 426 -0.45 5.73 -8.76
N SER A 427 -0.09 6.63 -9.68
CA SER A 427 0.22 6.29 -11.08
C SER A 427 1.21 5.12 -11.19
N ASP A 428 2.30 5.14 -10.42
CA ASP A 428 3.32 4.08 -10.44
C ASP A 428 2.78 2.72 -9.98
N GLU A 429 1.90 2.70 -8.96
CA GLU A 429 1.29 1.47 -8.45
C GLU A 429 0.37 0.85 -9.50
N LEU A 430 -0.41 1.68 -10.18
CA LEU A 430 -1.28 1.26 -11.28
C LEU A 430 -0.47 0.69 -12.44
N ARG A 431 0.60 1.37 -12.86
CA ARG A 431 1.42 0.89 -13.98
C ARG A 431 2.07 -0.46 -13.69
N LYS A 432 2.58 -0.68 -12.47
CA LYS A 432 3.13 -1.98 -12.05
C LYS A 432 2.08 -3.09 -11.97
N THR A 433 0.84 -2.75 -11.60
CA THR A 433 -0.24 -3.72 -11.38
C THR A 433 -0.97 -4.08 -12.67
N PHE A 434 -1.12 -3.16 -13.62
CA PHE A 434 -1.97 -3.37 -14.80
C PHE A 434 -1.19 -3.58 -16.10
N SER A 435 0.10 -3.24 -16.19
CA SER A 435 0.86 -3.42 -17.43
C SER A 435 1.32 -4.86 -17.57
N ILE A 436 0.73 -5.58 -18.53
CA ILE A 436 0.91 -7.03 -18.70
C ILE A 436 1.63 -7.36 -20.01
N LEU A 437 2.30 -8.51 -20.04
CA LEU A 437 2.66 -9.15 -21.29
C LEU A 437 1.37 -9.57 -22.01
N ASN A 438 1.26 -9.26 -23.30
CA ASN A 438 0.17 -9.75 -24.12
C ASN A 438 0.67 -9.98 -25.55
N ALA A 439 0.84 -11.24 -25.91
CA ALA A 439 1.51 -11.66 -27.15
C ALA A 439 0.66 -12.63 -27.95
N TYR A 440 0.54 -12.36 -29.25
CA TYR A 440 -0.37 -13.06 -30.16
C TYR A 440 0.38 -13.65 -31.34
N TYR A 441 0.34 -14.97 -31.49
CA TYR A 441 0.69 -15.66 -32.74
C TYR A 441 -0.60 -16.02 -33.46
N LEU A 442 -0.92 -15.24 -34.49
CA LEU A 442 -2.13 -15.42 -35.29
C LEU A 442 -1.81 -15.76 -36.75
N PRO A 443 -2.70 -16.47 -37.44
CA PRO A 443 -2.70 -16.58 -38.91
C PRO A 443 -2.79 -15.21 -39.61
N VAL A 444 -2.27 -15.11 -40.83
CA VAL A 444 -1.95 -13.83 -41.53
C VAL A 444 -3.12 -12.85 -41.58
N ASN A 445 -4.35 -13.33 -41.79
CA ASN A 445 -5.54 -12.47 -41.96
C ASN A 445 -5.92 -11.69 -40.70
N ALA A 446 -5.58 -12.17 -39.50
CA ALA A 446 -5.93 -11.51 -38.24
C ALA A 446 -4.84 -10.53 -37.75
N ARG A 447 -3.62 -10.57 -38.33
CA ARG A 447 -2.49 -9.76 -37.84
C ARG A 447 -2.66 -8.27 -38.06
N GLY A 448 -3.26 -7.86 -39.18
CA GLY A 448 -3.48 -6.44 -39.51
C GLY A 448 -4.52 -5.73 -38.65
N LYS A 449 -5.11 -6.42 -37.67
CA LYS A 449 -6.15 -5.91 -36.77
C LYS A 449 -5.68 -5.75 -35.33
N LEU A 450 -4.46 -6.19 -35.03
CA LEU A 450 -3.82 -5.95 -33.75
C LEU A 450 -3.38 -4.49 -33.64
N TYR A 451 -3.44 -3.95 -32.42
CA TYR A 451 -3.10 -2.56 -32.10
C TYR A 451 -2.42 -2.49 -30.72
N GLU A 452 -1.83 -1.35 -30.39
CA GLU A 452 -0.86 -1.26 -29.29
C GLU A 452 -1.47 -1.50 -27.89
N HIS A 453 -2.70 -1.04 -27.70
CA HIS A 453 -3.40 -0.99 -26.42
C HIS A 453 -4.38 -2.15 -26.19
N ILE A 454 -4.40 -3.16 -27.08
CA ILE A 454 -5.38 -4.27 -27.00
C ILE A 454 -5.38 -4.92 -25.62
N THR A 455 -6.55 -4.92 -24.98
CA THR A 455 -6.75 -5.52 -23.66
C THR A 455 -7.29 -6.96 -23.75
N PRO A 456 -7.10 -7.79 -22.70
CA PRO A 456 -7.54 -9.18 -22.68
C PRO A 456 -9.01 -9.43 -23.03
N VAL A 457 -9.92 -8.51 -22.72
CA VAL A 457 -11.35 -8.62 -23.09
C VAL A 457 -11.57 -8.75 -24.60
N ASN A 458 -10.65 -8.19 -25.40
CA ASN A 458 -10.71 -8.18 -26.87
C ASN A 458 -9.89 -9.33 -27.51
N SER A 459 -9.10 -10.08 -26.74
CA SER A 459 -8.25 -11.18 -27.24
C SER A 459 -9.03 -12.22 -28.05
N PHE A 460 -10.15 -12.72 -27.51
CA PHE A 460 -10.97 -13.71 -28.21
C PHE A 460 -11.99 -13.10 -29.17
N ARG A 461 -12.38 -11.83 -28.98
CA ARG A 461 -13.17 -11.09 -29.98
C ARG A 461 -12.40 -10.97 -31.29
N LEU A 462 -11.12 -10.58 -31.20
CA LEU A 462 -10.19 -10.55 -32.33
C LEU A 462 -10.11 -11.91 -33.03
N VAL A 463 -9.88 -12.99 -32.28
CA VAL A 463 -9.75 -14.33 -32.84
C VAL A 463 -11.05 -14.78 -33.50
N PHE A 464 -12.18 -14.62 -32.81
CA PHE A 464 -13.48 -15.10 -33.32
C PHE A 464 -13.91 -14.30 -34.55
N ASP A 465 -13.80 -12.98 -34.54
CA ASP A 465 -14.25 -12.16 -35.67
C ASP A 465 -13.36 -12.36 -36.90
N HIS A 466 -12.03 -12.31 -36.73
CA HIS A 466 -11.13 -12.30 -37.88
C HIS A 466 -10.65 -13.67 -38.34
N TYR A 467 -10.74 -14.70 -37.49
CA TYR A 467 -10.41 -16.06 -37.90
C TYR A 467 -11.66 -16.90 -38.19
N PHE A 468 -12.70 -16.79 -37.35
CA PHE A 468 -13.90 -17.60 -37.47
C PHE A 468 -15.09 -16.86 -38.14
N GLY A 469 -14.99 -15.55 -38.35
CA GLY A 469 -16.02 -14.77 -39.07
C GLY A 469 -17.24 -14.43 -38.22
N THR A 470 -17.06 -14.26 -36.90
CA THR A 470 -18.12 -13.71 -36.04
C THR A 470 -18.22 -12.18 -36.17
N GLU A 471 -19.25 -11.59 -35.56
CA GLU A 471 -19.52 -10.14 -35.58
C GLU A 471 -19.61 -9.58 -34.16
N LEU A 472 -18.67 -9.93 -33.29
CA LEU A 472 -18.66 -9.50 -31.88
C LEU A 472 -18.24 -8.03 -31.74
N GLY A 473 -17.32 -7.57 -32.59
CA GLY A 473 -16.69 -6.25 -32.52
C GLY A 473 -15.74 -6.11 -31.31
N PHE A 474 -14.89 -5.08 -31.33
CA PHE A 474 -14.09 -4.72 -30.17
C PHE A 474 -14.89 -3.89 -29.16
N LEU A 475 -14.62 -4.12 -27.88
CA LEU A 475 -15.02 -3.22 -26.80
C LEU A 475 -13.94 -2.14 -26.60
N PRO A 476 -14.28 -0.97 -26.02
CA PRO A 476 -13.27 -0.01 -25.58
C PRO A 476 -12.27 -0.67 -24.62
N ASP A 477 -10.99 -0.30 -24.68
CA ASP A 477 -9.90 -0.89 -23.87
C ASP A 477 -9.85 -0.31 -22.44
N GLU A 478 -10.98 -0.42 -21.73
CA GLU A 478 -11.16 0.03 -20.36
C GLU A 478 -10.45 -0.88 -19.35
N VAL A 479 -10.00 -0.25 -18.26
CA VAL A 479 -9.32 -0.89 -17.14
C VAL A 479 -10.00 -0.45 -15.85
N TYR A 480 -10.29 -1.38 -14.94
CA TYR A 480 -11.05 -1.10 -13.73
C TYR A 480 -10.28 -1.41 -12.45
N PHE A 481 -10.36 -0.47 -11.52
CA PHE A 481 -9.86 -0.56 -10.15
C PHE A 481 -11.00 -0.86 -9.18
N PRO A 482 -10.89 -1.90 -8.33
CA PRO A 482 -11.85 -2.15 -7.25
C PRO A 482 -11.59 -1.21 -6.06
N THR A 483 -12.61 -0.51 -5.58
CA THR A 483 -12.50 0.44 -4.44
C THR A 483 -12.24 -0.24 -3.09
N SER A 484 -12.47 -1.55 -3.00
CA SER A 484 -12.30 -2.38 -1.82
C SER A 484 -11.89 -3.79 -2.22
N TYR A 485 -11.11 -4.45 -1.36
CA TYR A 485 -10.80 -5.88 -1.51
C TYR A 485 -11.93 -6.78 -0.95
N THR A 486 -12.87 -6.23 -0.16
CA THR A 486 -13.92 -6.96 0.58
C THR A 486 -15.34 -6.63 0.11
N ALA A 487 -16.28 -7.56 0.37
CA ALA A 487 -17.77 -7.52 0.45
C ALA A 487 -18.63 -6.66 -0.49
N GLU A 488 -18.23 -5.42 -0.82
CA GLU A 488 -18.94 -4.47 -1.68
C GLU A 488 -17.93 -3.81 -2.61
N ARG A 489 -17.52 -4.56 -3.65
CA ARG A 489 -16.54 -4.07 -4.61
C ARG A 489 -17.23 -3.19 -5.64
N HIS A 490 -16.98 -1.89 -5.57
CA HIS A 490 -17.34 -0.98 -6.65
C HIS A 490 -16.17 -0.86 -7.63
N LEU A 491 -16.47 -0.80 -8.92
CA LEU A 491 -15.46 -0.68 -9.98
C LEU A 491 -15.37 0.75 -10.49
N ILE A 492 -14.16 1.30 -10.51
CA ILE A 492 -13.87 2.62 -11.08
C ILE A 492 -12.93 2.43 -12.25
N SER A 493 -13.32 2.94 -13.43
CA SER A 493 -12.42 2.93 -14.58
C SER A 493 -11.20 3.81 -14.28
N ILE A 494 -10.02 3.33 -14.67
CA ILE A 494 -8.71 3.95 -14.42
C ILE A 494 -8.37 4.82 -15.62
N PRO A 495 -7.77 6.00 -15.42
CA PRO A 495 -7.27 6.78 -16.55
C PRO A 495 -6.31 5.98 -17.45
N ASP A 496 -6.20 6.42 -18.70
CA ASP A 496 -5.25 5.87 -19.65
C ASP A 496 -3.80 6.02 -19.17
N GLU A 497 -2.95 5.07 -19.56
CA GLU A 497 -1.56 5.04 -19.09
C GLU A 497 -0.80 6.30 -19.52
N ASP A 498 -1.05 6.79 -20.74
CA ASP A 498 -0.42 8.02 -21.25
C ASP A 498 -0.86 9.26 -20.44
N ASP A 499 -2.10 9.32 -19.96
CA ASP A 499 -2.58 10.39 -19.09
C ASP A 499 -1.99 10.28 -17.67
N LEU A 500 -1.83 9.06 -17.16
CA LEU A 500 -1.20 8.80 -15.86
C LEU A 500 0.27 9.26 -15.82
N LEU A 501 0.98 9.19 -16.95
CA LEU A 501 2.36 9.66 -17.12
C LEU A 501 2.48 11.18 -17.20
N ASN A 502 1.48 11.87 -17.75
CA ASN A 502 1.50 13.32 -17.95
C ASN A 502 1.11 14.09 -16.68
N ASP A 503 -0.12 13.91 -16.19
CA ASP A 503 -0.64 14.53 -14.97
C ASP A 503 -1.64 13.58 -14.30
N GLY A 504 -1.11 12.52 -13.69
CA GLY A 504 -1.93 11.43 -13.16
C GLY A 504 -2.97 11.88 -12.12
N ASN A 505 -2.67 12.91 -11.30
CA ASN A 505 -3.66 13.41 -10.35
C ASN A 505 -4.83 14.11 -11.07
N ARG A 506 -4.57 14.89 -12.11
CA ARG A 506 -5.62 15.55 -12.90
C ARG A 506 -6.40 14.55 -13.75
N ALA A 507 -5.72 13.54 -14.32
CA ALA A 507 -6.35 12.45 -15.04
C ALA A 507 -7.38 11.73 -14.16
N TRP A 508 -6.99 11.40 -12.92
CA TRP A 508 -7.91 10.84 -11.92
C TRP A 508 -9.08 11.76 -11.58
N VAL A 509 -8.86 13.07 -11.42
CA VAL A 509 -9.95 14.03 -11.18
C VAL A 509 -10.97 14.01 -12.32
N ASN A 510 -10.52 13.99 -13.57
CA ASN A 510 -11.42 13.95 -14.73
C ASN A 510 -12.21 12.64 -14.76
N GLN A 511 -11.52 11.51 -14.57
CA GLN A 511 -12.13 10.19 -14.56
C GLN A 511 -13.19 10.03 -13.45
N LEU A 512 -12.88 10.52 -12.24
CA LEU A 512 -13.80 10.46 -11.10
C LEU A 512 -15.01 11.38 -11.28
N LYS A 513 -14.83 12.55 -11.90
CA LYS A 513 -15.96 13.42 -12.26
C LYS A 513 -16.91 12.75 -13.23
N ASP A 514 -16.37 12.06 -14.22
CA ASP A 514 -17.18 11.33 -15.20
C ASP A 514 -17.91 10.15 -14.56
N ALA A 515 -17.25 9.42 -13.66
CA ALA A 515 -17.89 8.37 -12.86
C ALA A 515 -19.02 8.93 -11.99
N ILE A 516 -18.79 10.05 -11.29
CA ILE A 516 -19.80 10.72 -10.46
C ILE A 516 -20.95 11.29 -11.29
N ARG A 517 -20.69 11.80 -12.50
CA ARG A 517 -21.74 12.27 -13.42
C ARG A 517 -22.67 11.13 -13.82
N ARG A 518 -22.13 9.93 -14.08
CA ARG A 518 -22.92 8.72 -14.40
C ARG A 518 -23.64 8.18 -13.16
N LYS A 519 -22.97 8.17 -12.00
CA LYS A 519 -23.49 7.69 -10.71
C LYS A 519 -23.30 8.74 -9.61
N PRO A 520 -24.24 9.68 -9.41
CA PRO A 520 -24.09 10.77 -8.43
C PRO A 520 -23.99 10.30 -6.98
N ASN A 521 -24.61 9.16 -6.65
CA ASN A 521 -24.61 8.54 -5.33
C ASN A 521 -23.50 7.48 -5.22
N PHE A 522 -22.25 7.87 -5.53
CA PHE A 522 -21.08 6.99 -5.45
C PHE A 522 -20.08 7.50 -4.39
N PRO A 523 -20.24 7.12 -3.11
CA PRO A 523 -19.48 7.72 -2.01
C PRO A 523 -17.97 7.53 -2.14
N GLU A 524 -17.49 6.37 -2.58
CA GLU A 524 -16.07 6.08 -2.77
C GLU A 524 -15.46 6.99 -3.85
N ALA A 525 -16.17 7.22 -4.96
CA ALA A 525 -15.70 8.11 -6.02
C ALA A 525 -15.60 9.56 -5.54
N HIS A 526 -16.59 10.05 -4.77
CA HIS A 526 -16.53 11.40 -4.16
C HIS A 526 -15.34 11.55 -3.22
N ALA A 527 -15.09 10.55 -2.36
CA ALA A 527 -13.98 10.65 -1.43
C ALA A 527 -12.62 10.46 -2.12
N MET A 528 -12.50 9.61 -3.15
CA MET A 528 -11.30 9.56 -4.00
C MET A 528 -11.07 10.90 -4.70
N LEU A 529 -12.12 11.53 -5.23
CA LEU A 529 -12.03 12.83 -5.87
C LEU A 529 -11.48 13.89 -4.91
N GLY A 530 -11.95 13.87 -3.66
CA GLY A 530 -11.43 14.76 -2.62
C GLY A 530 -9.95 14.55 -2.31
N ILE A 531 -9.48 13.30 -2.28
CA ILE A 531 -8.05 12.97 -2.09
C ILE A 531 -7.21 13.52 -3.24
N TYR A 532 -7.64 13.32 -4.49
CA TYR A 532 -6.90 13.84 -5.65
C TYR A 532 -6.90 15.36 -5.72
N TYR A 533 -7.99 16.04 -5.33
CA TYR A 533 -7.97 17.49 -5.15
C TYR A 533 -6.98 17.93 -4.07
N SER A 534 -6.90 17.20 -2.95
CA SER A 534 -5.91 17.52 -1.91
C SER A 534 -4.48 17.36 -2.41
N ARG A 535 -4.19 16.38 -3.29
CA ARG A 535 -2.86 16.21 -3.91
C ARG A 535 -2.52 17.31 -4.92
N LEU A 536 -3.52 18.01 -5.44
CA LEU A 536 -3.38 19.16 -6.33
C LEU A 536 -3.42 20.50 -5.55
N ASP A 537 -3.31 20.46 -4.21
CA ASP A 537 -3.43 21.61 -3.30
C ASP A 537 -4.76 22.39 -3.43
N ARG A 538 -5.80 21.76 -4.00
CA ARG A 538 -7.17 22.28 -4.15
C ARG A 538 -7.99 21.94 -2.91
N PHE A 539 -7.56 22.45 -1.76
CA PHE A 539 -8.15 22.10 -0.46
C PHE A 539 -9.65 22.40 -0.32
N PRO A 540 -10.21 23.51 -0.84
CA PRO A 540 -11.65 23.76 -0.76
C PRO A 540 -12.48 22.68 -1.48
N GLU A 541 -12.10 22.33 -2.70
CA GLU A 541 -12.78 21.28 -3.49
C GLU A 541 -12.58 19.90 -2.88
N ALA A 542 -11.42 19.66 -2.27
CA ALA A 542 -11.14 18.44 -1.53
C ALA A 542 -12.11 18.24 -0.36
N ILE A 543 -12.30 19.28 0.46
CA ILE A 543 -13.21 19.24 1.61
C ILE A 543 -14.65 18.98 1.15
N ILE A 544 -15.13 19.73 0.15
CA ILE A 544 -16.51 19.57 -0.38
C ILE A 544 -16.76 18.14 -0.85
N SER A 545 -15.80 17.56 -1.57
CA SER A 545 -15.95 16.19 -2.11
C SER A 545 -15.93 15.13 -0.99
N LEU A 546 -15.06 15.29 0.01
CA LEU A 546 -14.99 14.38 1.17
C LEU A 546 -16.24 14.49 2.07
N GLU A 547 -16.76 15.70 2.28
CA GLU A 547 -18.00 15.91 3.04
C GLU A 547 -19.21 15.32 2.30
N LYS A 548 -19.26 15.46 0.97
CA LYS A 548 -20.30 14.81 0.16
C LYS A 548 -20.23 13.29 0.24
N ALA A 549 -19.03 12.71 0.24
CA ALA A 549 -18.84 11.29 0.41
C ALA A 549 -19.35 10.80 1.77
N LEU A 550 -19.03 11.52 2.86
CA LEU A 550 -19.48 11.20 4.21
C LEU A 550 -20.99 11.40 4.41
N LEU A 551 -21.60 12.32 3.66
CA LEU A 551 -23.05 12.48 3.62
C LEU A 551 -23.73 11.25 2.98
N LEU A 552 -23.12 10.69 1.94
CA LEU A 552 -23.63 9.51 1.23
C LEU A 552 -23.36 8.21 2.01
N ASN A 553 -22.17 8.09 2.60
CA ASN A 553 -21.76 6.96 3.42
C ASN A 553 -20.91 7.45 4.62
N PRO A 554 -21.50 7.49 5.84
CA PRO A 554 -20.80 7.95 7.03
C PRO A 554 -19.75 6.96 7.54
N ASP A 555 -19.67 5.75 6.98
CA ASP A 555 -18.76 4.69 7.42
C ASP A 555 -17.38 4.71 6.73
N LEU A 556 -17.14 5.69 5.85
CA LEU A 556 -15.85 5.85 5.16
C LEU A 556 -14.76 6.42 6.08
N ILE A 557 -14.12 5.55 6.86
CA ILE A 557 -13.06 5.92 7.83
C ILE A 557 -11.93 6.73 7.18
N TRP A 558 -11.51 6.36 5.98
CA TRP A 558 -10.42 7.01 5.26
C TRP A 558 -10.79 8.44 4.79
N ALA A 559 -12.07 8.75 4.59
CA ALA A 559 -12.50 10.11 4.29
C ALA A 559 -12.31 11.03 5.50
N TYR A 560 -12.61 10.56 6.72
CA TYR A 560 -12.31 11.29 7.97
C TYR A 560 -10.81 11.51 8.18
N ILE A 561 -9.97 10.50 7.90
CA ILE A 561 -8.50 10.65 8.01
C ILE A 561 -8.00 11.74 7.07
N ASN A 562 -8.47 11.76 5.81
CA ASN A 562 -8.06 12.77 4.83
C ASN A 562 -8.58 14.17 5.18
N LEU A 563 -9.82 14.31 5.66
CA LEU A 563 -10.32 15.58 6.19
C LEU A 563 -9.45 16.07 7.35
N ALA A 564 -9.04 15.20 8.26
CA ALA A 564 -8.17 15.57 9.38
C ALA A 564 -6.81 16.12 8.90
N VAL A 565 -6.22 15.47 7.88
CA VAL A 565 -4.96 15.94 7.25
C VAL A 565 -5.15 17.33 6.63
N ILE A 566 -6.21 17.53 5.85
CA ILE A 566 -6.49 18.80 5.17
C ILE A 566 -6.76 19.92 6.18
N TYR A 567 -7.63 19.66 7.17
CA TYR A 567 -7.94 20.63 8.22
C TYR A 567 -6.71 20.98 9.06
N SER A 568 -5.84 20.01 9.36
CA SER A 568 -4.57 20.25 10.04
C SER A 568 -3.63 21.13 9.21
N GLY A 569 -3.52 20.87 7.90
CA GLY A 569 -2.71 21.68 6.98
C GLY A 569 -3.21 23.12 6.87
N ALA A 570 -4.52 23.33 6.94
CA ALA A 570 -5.16 24.64 7.00
C ALA A 570 -5.06 25.34 8.37
N GLY A 571 -4.47 24.69 9.38
CA GLY A 571 -4.39 25.21 10.75
C GLY A 571 -5.70 25.13 11.55
N ASN A 572 -6.75 24.51 11.01
CA ASN A 572 -8.02 24.29 11.72
C ASN A 572 -7.94 23.02 12.57
N TYR A 573 -7.14 23.07 13.63
CA TYR A 573 -6.85 21.92 14.48
C TYR A 573 -8.09 21.36 15.21
N SER A 574 -9.13 22.18 15.46
CA SER A 574 -10.38 21.71 16.08
C SER A 574 -11.08 20.70 15.18
N LYS A 575 -11.39 21.11 13.94
CA LYS A 575 -12.03 20.20 12.96
C LYS A 575 -11.16 18.98 12.64
N ALA A 576 -9.84 19.18 12.61
CA ALA A 576 -8.91 18.08 12.39
C ALA A 576 -8.99 17.01 13.50
N LEU A 577 -9.07 17.45 14.76
CA LEU A 577 -9.22 16.56 15.91
C LEU A 577 -10.58 15.85 15.90
N ASP A 578 -11.67 16.54 15.55
CA ASP A 578 -13.00 15.92 15.47
C ASP A 578 -13.04 14.79 14.43
N ALA A 579 -12.52 15.06 13.23
CA ALA A 579 -12.45 14.07 12.15
C ALA A 579 -11.57 12.87 12.54
N ILE A 580 -10.37 13.09 13.08
CA ILE A 580 -9.49 11.98 13.42
C ILE A 580 -9.98 11.15 14.61
N HIS A 581 -10.65 11.79 15.59
CA HIS A 581 -11.29 11.06 16.67
C HIS A 581 -12.46 10.21 16.18
N GLN A 582 -13.23 10.68 15.20
CA GLN A 582 -14.27 9.87 14.57
C GLN A 582 -13.68 8.62 13.90
N ALA A 583 -12.61 8.78 13.10
CA ALA A 583 -11.91 7.65 12.49
C ALA A 583 -11.43 6.62 13.53
N ILE A 584 -10.85 7.09 14.65
CA ILE A 584 -10.36 6.22 15.74
C ILE A 584 -11.50 5.54 16.50
N ARG A 585 -12.64 6.22 16.70
CA ARG A 585 -13.84 5.62 17.32
C ARG A 585 -14.38 4.46 16.49
N MET A 586 -14.44 4.64 15.17
CA MET A 586 -14.94 3.62 14.24
C MET A 586 -13.98 2.43 14.15
N ASN A 587 -12.66 2.68 14.08
CA ASN A 587 -11.67 1.63 14.13
C ASN A 587 -10.40 2.05 14.89
N PRO A 588 -10.22 1.60 16.15
CA PRO A 588 -9.08 1.97 16.96
C PRO A 588 -7.77 1.30 16.53
N LYS A 589 -7.80 0.33 15.61
CA LYS A 589 -6.64 -0.44 15.13
C LYS A 589 -6.02 0.12 13.85
N ILE A 590 -6.35 1.34 13.44
CA ILE A 590 -5.72 1.99 12.28
C ILE A 590 -4.49 2.78 12.73
N ALA A 591 -3.29 2.24 12.45
CA ALA A 591 -2.02 2.87 12.83
C ALA A 591 -1.86 4.29 12.22
N GLU A 592 -2.33 4.48 10.98
CA GLU A 592 -2.29 5.78 10.31
C GLU A 592 -3.09 6.85 11.07
N ALA A 593 -4.29 6.52 11.57
CA ALA A 593 -5.13 7.47 12.28
C ALA A 593 -4.45 7.98 13.57
N HIS A 594 -3.80 7.07 14.32
CA HIS A 594 -3.01 7.44 15.50
C HIS A 594 -1.75 8.26 15.14
N LYS A 595 -1.13 7.99 13.98
CA LYS A 595 -0.02 8.80 13.47
C LYS A 595 -0.48 10.23 13.16
N ILE A 596 -1.60 10.40 12.46
CA ILE A 596 -2.17 11.72 12.17
C ILE A 596 -2.56 12.46 13.44
N LEU A 597 -3.18 11.78 14.41
CA LEU A 597 -3.46 12.36 15.73
C LEU A 597 -2.17 12.85 16.41
N GLY A 598 -1.09 12.07 16.34
CA GLY A 598 0.22 12.45 16.86
C GLY A 598 0.80 13.69 16.19
N GLU A 599 0.67 13.80 14.87
CA GLU A 599 1.10 14.97 14.08
C GLU A 599 0.30 16.23 14.45
N ILE A 600 -1.03 16.12 14.57
CA ILE A 600 -1.90 17.22 15.00
C ILE A 600 -1.52 17.68 16.42
N LYS A 601 -1.38 16.75 17.38
CA LYS A 601 -0.99 17.08 18.76
C LYS A 601 0.40 17.68 18.86
N MET A 602 1.33 17.25 18.01
CA MET A 602 2.66 17.85 17.91
C MET A 602 2.58 19.29 17.39
N ALA A 603 1.76 19.56 16.37
CA ALA A 603 1.54 20.90 15.81
C ALA A 603 0.88 21.86 16.81
N THR A 604 -0.01 21.37 17.67
CA THR A 604 -0.63 22.17 18.75
C THR A 604 0.22 22.30 20.01
N GLY A 605 1.47 21.80 20.02
CA GLY A 605 2.36 21.86 21.19
C GLY A 605 2.10 20.82 22.29
N ASN A 606 1.13 19.92 22.12
CA ASN A 606 0.77 18.88 23.08
C ASN A 606 1.68 17.65 22.93
N HIS A 607 2.98 17.81 23.21
CA HIS A 607 4.01 16.82 22.91
C HIS A 607 3.82 15.46 23.61
N ASN A 608 3.30 15.44 24.85
CA ASN A 608 3.06 14.18 25.58
C ASN A 608 1.94 13.35 24.94
N GLU A 609 0.87 14.00 24.50
CA GLU A 609 -0.22 13.33 23.76
C GLU A 609 0.26 12.85 22.39
N ALA A 610 1.11 13.63 21.71
CA ALA A 610 1.74 13.22 20.46
C ALA A 610 2.56 11.92 20.64
N ILE A 611 3.38 11.84 21.68
CA ILE A 611 4.15 10.63 22.03
C ILE A 611 3.21 9.45 22.27
N SER A 612 2.13 9.64 23.03
CA SER A 612 1.12 8.60 23.30
C SER A 612 0.49 8.07 22.01
N ALA A 613 0.08 8.97 21.11
CA ALA A 613 -0.53 8.62 19.83
C ALA A 613 0.46 7.86 18.92
N PHE A 614 1.70 8.34 18.77
CA PHE A 614 2.71 7.62 17.99
C PHE A 614 3.05 6.24 18.58
N ASN A 615 3.11 6.11 19.91
CA ASN A 615 3.32 4.80 20.56
C ASN A 615 2.15 3.84 20.29
N LYS A 616 0.90 4.33 20.27
CA LYS A 616 -0.26 3.51 19.87
C LYS A 616 -0.14 3.05 18.42
N ALA A 617 0.25 3.93 17.50
CA ALA A 617 0.49 3.56 16.10
C ALA A 617 1.55 2.47 15.96
N ILE A 618 2.67 2.56 16.71
CA ILE A 618 3.73 1.54 16.71
C ILE A 618 3.26 0.23 17.38
N LYS A 619 2.43 0.30 18.43
CA LYS A 619 1.86 -0.90 19.05
C LYS A 619 0.97 -1.68 18.07
N ILE A 620 0.23 -0.97 17.23
CA ILE A 620 -0.60 -1.54 16.18
C ILE A 620 0.26 -2.10 15.03
N SER A 621 1.23 -1.31 14.56
CA SER A 621 2.14 -1.71 13.48
C SER A 621 3.60 -1.40 13.87
N PRO A 622 4.34 -2.40 14.38
CA PRO A 622 5.68 -2.21 14.97
C PRO A 622 6.75 -1.63 14.03
N LYS A 623 6.58 -1.81 12.71
CA LYS A 623 7.49 -1.31 11.67
C LYS A 623 6.96 -0.05 10.96
N TYR A 624 5.93 0.60 11.50
CA TYR A 624 5.32 1.77 10.85
C TYR A 624 6.24 3.00 10.93
N THR A 625 6.92 3.27 9.81
CA THR A 625 7.98 4.28 9.70
C THR A 625 7.51 5.69 10.04
N GLY A 626 6.30 6.08 9.62
CA GLY A 626 5.74 7.41 9.88
C GLY A 626 5.61 7.73 11.37
N ALA A 627 5.17 6.78 12.20
CA ALA A 627 5.06 6.99 13.65
C ALA A 627 6.42 7.01 14.35
N ILE A 628 7.39 6.20 13.87
CA ILE A 628 8.76 6.19 14.40
C ILE A 628 9.47 7.51 14.11
N SER A 629 9.36 8.03 12.88
CA SER A 629 9.83 9.38 12.52
C SER A 629 9.13 10.43 13.38
N GLY A 630 7.81 10.32 13.58
CA GLY A 630 7.03 11.15 14.49
C GLY A 630 7.62 11.25 15.90
N LEU A 631 7.93 10.12 16.54
CA LEU A 631 8.60 10.12 17.85
C LEU A 631 9.98 10.78 17.81
N GLY A 632 10.79 10.49 16.79
CA GLY A 632 12.10 11.12 16.59
C GLY A 632 11.99 12.65 16.54
N ARG A 633 11.00 13.18 15.81
CA ARG A 633 10.71 14.61 15.67
C ARG A 633 10.20 15.22 16.98
N VAL A 634 9.27 14.58 17.69
CA VAL A 634 8.77 15.10 18.97
C VAL A 634 9.88 15.16 20.03
N TYR A 635 10.71 14.12 20.15
CA TYR A 635 11.84 14.17 21.09
C TYR A 635 12.91 15.19 20.68
N SER A 636 13.09 15.44 19.37
CA SER A 636 13.90 16.56 18.88
C SER A 636 13.35 17.90 19.35
N LEU A 637 12.03 18.13 19.27
CA LEU A 637 11.37 19.35 19.76
C LEU A 637 11.54 19.52 21.28
N LEU A 638 11.44 18.44 22.05
CA LEU A 638 11.70 18.40 23.49
C LEU A 638 13.19 18.49 23.87
N ASN A 639 14.09 18.60 22.89
CA ASN A 639 15.54 18.61 23.07
C ASN A 639 16.12 17.36 23.78
N ASP A 640 15.40 16.24 23.77
CA ASP A 640 15.89 14.95 24.27
C ASP A 640 16.73 14.26 23.18
N LYS A 641 18.02 14.60 23.17
CA LYS A 641 19.02 14.06 22.23
C LYS A 641 19.04 12.54 22.20
N LYS A 642 18.97 11.90 23.37
CA LYS A 642 19.12 10.43 23.49
C LYS A 642 17.95 9.73 22.82
N LYS A 643 16.71 10.11 23.15
CA LYS A 643 15.52 9.48 22.55
C LYS A 643 15.32 9.85 21.09
N SER A 644 15.59 11.10 20.71
CA SER A 644 15.46 11.50 19.31
C SER A 644 16.37 10.68 18.38
N LEU A 645 17.65 10.56 18.72
CA LEU A 645 18.60 9.75 17.93
C LEU A 645 18.28 8.26 17.98
N LEU A 646 17.75 7.73 19.10
CA LEU A 646 17.30 6.35 19.20
C LEU A 646 16.21 6.02 18.15
N TYR A 647 15.16 6.84 18.08
CA TYR A 647 14.06 6.58 17.15
C TYR A 647 14.46 6.79 15.69
N PHE A 648 15.27 7.79 15.36
CA PHE A 648 15.76 7.96 13.98
C PHE A 648 16.75 6.86 13.56
N LYS A 649 17.59 6.35 14.46
CA LYS A 649 18.42 5.15 14.17
C LYS A 649 17.55 3.93 13.93
N LYS A 650 16.51 3.73 14.76
CA LYS A 650 15.52 2.65 14.56
C LYS A 650 14.81 2.78 13.21
N LEU A 651 14.49 4.00 12.78
CA LEU A 651 13.88 4.27 11.48
C LEU A 651 14.78 3.79 10.32
N VAL A 652 16.07 4.12 10.33
CA VAL A 652 17.04 3.70 9.32
C VAL A 652 17.22 2.17 9.28
N LEU A 653 17.20 1.51 10.44
CA LEU A 653 17.25 0.04 10.52
C LEU A 653 16.04 -0.64 9.87
N ILE A 654 14.87 0.00 9.93
CA ILE A 654 13.63 -0.54 9.35
C ILE A 654 13.51 -0.20 7.87
N SER A 655 13.93 1.00 7.47
CA SER A 655 13.83 1.52 6.12
C SER A 655 15.09 2.29 5.78
N GLN A 656 15.89 1.79 4.84
CA GLN A 656 17.08 2.47 4.30
C GLN A 656 16.67 3.40 3.14
N SER A 657 15.72 4.30 3.39
CA SER A 657 15.15 5.21 2.40
C SER A 657 15.80 6.60 2.47
N PHE A 658 15.55 7.39 1.42
CA PHE A 658 15.89 8.80 1.38
C PHE A 658 15.44 9.55 2.65
N ASP A 659 14.18 9.39 3.04
CA ASP A 659 13.58 10.13 4.16
C ASP A 659 14.20 9.74 5.51
N SER A 660 14.50 8.46 5.72
CA SER A 660 15.07 7.99 6.99
C SER A 660 16.49 8.49 7.22
N TYR A 661 17.34 8.48 6.19
CA TYR A 661 18.68 9.06 6.27
C TYR A 661 18.64 10.58 6.41
N ASN A 662 17.72 11.25 5.72
CA ASN A 662 17.55 12.70 5.84
C ASN A 662 17.10 13.09 7.26
N ASP A 663 16.12 12.40 7.84
CA ASP A 663 15.62 12.62 9.20
C ASP A 663 16.73 12.41 10.25
N LEU A 664 17.49 11.32 10.13
CA LEU A 664 18.61 11.05 11.04
C LEU A 664 19.74 12.09 10.89
N GLY A 665 20.08 12.46 9.65
CA GLY A 665 21.05 13.51 9.36
C GLY A 665 20.65 14.87 9.94
N ALA A 666 19.37 15.24 9.81
CA ALA A 666 18.83 16.47 10.38
C ALA A 666 18.87 16.46 11.91
N ALA A 667 18.55 15.32 12.54
CA ALA A 667 18.67 15.16 13.98
C ALA A 667 20.13 15.32 14.46
N TYR A 668 21.08 14.68 13.79
CA TYR A 668 22.50 14.86 14.09
C TYR A 668 22.94 16.33 13.96
N ALA A 669 22.56 17.00 12.87
CA ALA A 669 22.88 18.42 12.64
C ALA A 669 22.25 19.37 13.68
N ARG A 670 21.07 19.02 14.19
CA ARG A 670 20.40 19.76 15.28
C ARG A 670 21.19 19.66 16.58
N PHE A 671 21.73 18.49 16.89
CA PHE A 671 22.49 18.23 18.13
C PHE A 671 24.01 18.44 17.99
N GLY A 672 24.46 19.11 16.93
CA GLY A 672 25.87 19.48 16.69
C GLY A 672 26.79 18.34 16.27
N LEU A 673 26.24 17.18 15.91
CA LEU A 673 26.99 15.99 15.45
C LEU A 673 27.21 16.08 13.93
N ASN A 674 28.02 17.07 13.51
CA ASN A 674 28.14 17.44 12.09
C ASN A 674 28.76 16.32 11.23
N LYS A 675 29.73 15.56 11.75
CA LYS A 675 30.40 14.49 11.01
C LYS A 675 29.40 13.40 10.62
N GLU A 676 28.58 12.97 11.58
CA GLU A 676 27.53 11.97 11.39
C GLU A 676 26.41 12.51 10.49
N ALA A 677 26.04 13.78 10.64
CA ALA A 677 25.07 14.42 9.76
C ALA A 677 25.52 14.42 8.29
N ILE A 678 26.78 14.80 8.02
CA ILE A 678 27.36 14.80 6.67
C ILE A 678 27.32 13.39 6.07
N LEU A 679 27.68 12.35 6.83
CA LEU A 679 27.64 10.96 6.35
C LEU A 679 26.23 10.55 5.93
N ASN A 680 25.21 10.90 6.72
CA ASN A 680 23.83 10.58 6.40
C ASN A 680 23.33 11.36 5.17
N PHE A 681 23.65 12.65 5.05
CA PHE A 681 23.27 13.41 3.84
C PHE A 681 24.02 12.94 2.58
N LYS A 682 25.26 12.42 2.71
CA LYS A 682 25.93 11.73 1.60
C LYS A 682 25.17 10.45 1.18
N LYS A 683 24.68 9.66 2.14
CA LYS A 683 23.80 8.52 1.83
C LYS A 683 22.51 8.94 1.13
N VAL A 684 21.90 10.06 1.52
CA VAL A 684 20.76 10.64 0.80
C VAL A 684 21.12 10.95 -0.65
N LEU A 685 22.31 11.49 -0.91
CA LEU A 685 22.80 11.80 -2.27
C LEU A 685 23.21 10.57 -3.08
N GLU A 686 23.65 9.48 -2.44
CA GLU A 686 23.87 8.19 -3.10
C GLU A 686 22.54 7.60 -3.62
N ILE A 687 21.46 7.74 -2.85
CA ILE A 687 20.11 7.27 -3.22
C ILE A 687 19.46 8.21 -4.24
N ASN A 688 19.54 9.52 -4.03
CA ASN A 688 19.01 10.54 -4.91
C ASN A 688 20.04 11.65 -5.13
N PRO A 689 20.82 11.58 -6.23
CA PRO A 689 21.82 12.60 -6.57
C PRO A 689 21.26 14.01 -6.78
N ARG A 690 19.96 14.14 -7.01
CA ARG A 690 19.28 15.44 -7.25
C ARG A 690 18.60 16.00 -6.00
N SER A 691 18.99 15.56 -4.81
CA SER A 691 18.38 15.98 -3.55
C SER A 691 18.70 17.43 -3.18
N ALA A 692 17.80 18.36 -3.51
CA ALA A 692 17.92 19.75 -3.09
C ALA A 692 18.00 19.90 -1.56
N VAL A 693 17.21 19.11 -0.81
CA VAL A 693 17.18 19.15 0.67
C VAL A 693 18.51 18.70 1.28
N ALA A 694 19.14 17.65 0.73
CA ALA A 694 20.43 17.19 1.23
C ALA A 694 21.54 18.22 0.97
N TYR A 695 21.57 18.81 -0.23
CA TYR A 695 22.50 19.90 -0.54
C TYR A 695 22.29 21.10 0.37
N TYR A 696 21.05 21.51 0.63
CA TYR A 696 20.74 22.59 1.56
C TYR A 696 21.18 22.28 3.01
N ASN A 697 20.95 21.06 3.49
CA ASN A 697 21.35 20.68 4.84
C ASN A 697 22.88 20.60 5.00
N LEU A 698 23.59 20.06 4.00
CA LEU A 698 25.06 20.09 3.95
C LEU A 698 25.58 21.52 3.91
N GLY A 699 25.00 22.38 3.07
CA GLY A 699 25.35 23.80 3.01
C GLY A 699 25.19 24.47 4.38
N SER A 700 24.10 24.18 5.08
CA SER A 700 23.83 24.70 6.42
C SER A 700 24.84 24.23 7.48
N ILE A 701 25.39 23.02 7.35
CA ILE A 701 26.48 22.54 8.21
C ILE A 701 27.76 23.33 7.93
N HIS A 702 28.16 23.45 6.65
CA HIS A 702 29.35 24.23 6.26
C HIS A 702 29.24 25.70 6.68
N MET A 703 28.04 26.28 6.64
CA MET A 703 27.77 27.62 7.15
C MET A 703 28.04 27.76 8.64
N LYS A 704 27.61 26.79 9.46
CA LYS A 704 27.89 26.77 10.92
C LYS A 704 29.39 26.63 11.20
N GLU A 705 30.11 25.90 10.35
CA GLU A 705 31.56 25.71 10.42
C GLU A 705 32.36 26.89 9.83
N LYS A 706 31.67 27.97 9.40
CA LYS A 706 32.26 29.16 8.75
C LYS A 706 32.94 28.89 7.40
N ASN A 707 32.67 27.75 6.79
CA ASN A 707 33.10 27.38 5.44
C ASN A 707 32.16 28.01 4.39
N TYR A 708 32.08 29.35 4.38
CA TYR A 708 31.05 30.11 3.67
C TYR A 708 31.00 29.83 2.16
N GLN A 709 32.14 29.76 1.49
CA GLN A 709 32.18 29.51 0.04
C GLN A 709 31.65 28.11 -0.32
N GLN A 710 32.00 27.10 0.47
CA GLN A 710 31.48 25.74 0.26
C GLN A 710 29.98 25.67 0.57
N GLY A 711 29.51 26.39 1.59
CA GLY A 711 28.09 26.54 1.90
C GLY A 711 27.30 27.16 0.74
N ILE A 712 27.81 28.24 0.13
CA ILE A 712 27.20 28.86 -1.06
C ILE A 712 27.12 27.86 -2.21
N ASN A 713 28.22 27.17 -2.54
CA ASN A 713 28.23 26.21 -3.65
C ASN A 713 27.20 25.09 -3.44
N LEU A 714 27.02 24.61 -2.20
CA LEU A 714 26.02 23.60 -1.87
C LEU A 714 24.58 24.14 -1.95
N TYR A 715 24.34 25.38 -1.51
CA TYR A 715 23.03 26.02 -1.72
C TYR A 715 22.71 26.26 -3.19
N GLN A 716 23.71 26.59 -4.02
CA GLN A 716 23.54 26.71 -5.47
C GLN A 716 23.14 25.38 -6.10
N LYS A 717 23.79 24.27 -5.72
CA LYS A 717 23.35 22.93 -6.13
C LYS A 717 21.92 22.61 -5.69
N ALA A 718 21.51 23.07 -4.51
CA ALA A 718 20.12 22.92 -4.07
C ALA A 718 19.14 23.67 -4.99
N ILE A 719 19.51 24.86 -5.47
CA ILE A 719 18.73 25.66 -6.41
C ILE A 719 18.72 25.04 -7.81
N GLU A 720 19.86 24.55 -8.31
CA GLU A 720 19.96 23.86 -9.60
C GLU A 720 18.99 22.66 -9.68
N ASN A 721 18.86 21.93 -8.58
CA ASN A 721 17.95 20.78 -8.49
C ASN A 721 16.51 21.15 -8.11
N LYS A 722 16.29 22.33 -7.52
CA LYS A 722 14.97 22.86 -7.16
C LYS A 722 14.96 24.39 -7.32
N PRO A 723 14.61 24.92 -8.50
CA PRO A 723 14.70 26.35 -8.80
C PRO A 723 13.83 27.26 -7.94
N ASP A 724 12.74 26.74 -7.36
CA ASP A 724 11.81 27.43 -6.47
C ASP A 724 12.17 27.29 -4.97
N TYR A 725 13.38 26.83 -4.63
CA TYR A 725 13.78 26.60 -3.25
C TYR A 725 14.14 27.89 -2.48
N VAL A 726 13.11 28.62 -2.05
CA VAL A 726 13.19 29.94 -1.39
C VAL A 726 14.23 30.02 -0.27
N GLN A 727 14.32 28.99 0.58
CA GLN A 727 15.24 28.97 1.72
C GLN A 727 16.70 28.99 1.27
N ALA A 728 17.05 28.34 0.16
CA ALA A 728 18.41 28.32 -0.35
C ALA A 728 18.85 29.70 -0.84
N TYR A 729 18.01 30.41 -1.61
CA TYR A 729 18.27 31.79 -2.02
C TYR A 729 18.46 32.71 -0.81
N PHE A 730 17.57 32.63 0.18
CA PHE A 730 17.68 33.44 1.38
C PHE A 730 18.98 33.17 2.14
N LYS A 731 19.39 31.90 2.27
CA LYS A 731 20.65 31.54 2.94
C LYS A 731 21.87 32.05 2.19
N ILE A 732 21.89 32.00 0.86
CA ILE A 732 22.97 32.61 0.07
C ILE A 732 23.02 34.13 0.29
N GLY A 733 21.87 34.82 0.26
CA GLY A 733 21.77 36.25 0.55
C GLY A 733 22.34 36.62 1.92
N THR A 734 21.94 35.90 2.97
CA THR A 734 22.48 36.10 4.33
C THR A 734 23.99 35.80 4.41
N THR A 735 24.48 34.85 3.60
CA THR A 735 25.91 34.51 3.57
C THR A 735 26.72 35.63 2.94
N TYR A 736 26.25 36.20 1.82
CA TYR A 736 26.91 37.37 1.21
C TYR A 736 26.85 38.62 2.10
N GLU A 737 25.79 38.78 2.90
CA GLU A 737 25.72 39.84 3.90
C GLU A 737 26.82 39.70 4.98
N ILE A 738 27.07 38.47 5.45
CA ILE A 738 28.17 38.13 6.38
C ILE A 738 29.53 38.40 5.73
N LEU A 739 29.71 38.03 4.46
CA LEU A 739 30.92 38.27 3.67
C LEU A 739 31.09 39.74 3.24
N ASN A 740 30.17 40.62 3.65
CA ASN A 740 30.16 42.04 3.32
C ASN A 740 30.16 42.33 1.80
N GLN A 741 29.44 41.51 1.02
CA GLN A 741 29.20 41.69 -0.42
C GLN A 741 27.75 42.14 -0.66
N PRO A 742 27.40 43.42 -0.44
CA PRO A 742 26.01 43.87 -0.39
C PRO A 742 25.28 43.78 -1.74
N ILE A 743 25.98 43.93 -2.87
CA ILE A 743 25.37 43.81 -4.20
C ILE A 743 24.84 42.39 -4.44
N LYS A 744 25.65 41.36 -4.18
CA LYS A 744 25.21 39.96 -4.30
C LYS A 744 24.15 39.60 -3.26
N ALA A 745 24.28 40.11 -2.03
CA ALA A 745 23.26 39.90 -1.02
C ALA A 745 21.88 40.43 -1.49
N ALA A 746 21.84 41.62 -2.08
CA ALA A 746 20.62 42.22 -2.62
C ALA A 746 20.00 41.36 -3.74
N GLU A 747 20.80 40.88 -4.69
CA GLU A 747 20.36 40.00 -5.78
C GLU A 747 19.63 38.74 -5.25
N TYR A 748 20.25 38.02 -4.32
CA TYR A 748 19.67 36.80 -3.77
C TYR A 748 18.45 37.08 -2.88
N TYR A 749 18.40 38.22 -2.19
CA TYR A 749 17.19 38.65 -1.48
C TYR A 749 16.06 39.01 -2.45
N GLN A 750 16.33 39.64 -3.59
CA GLN A 750 15.34 39.90 -4.64
C GLN A 750 14.79 38.59 -5.22
N ASN A 751 15.66 37.61 -5.51
CA ASN A 751 15.22 36.28 -5.94
C ASN A 751 14.33 35.58 -4.89
N THR A 752 14.68 35.70 -3.61
CA THR A 752 13.85 35.21 -2.50
C THR A 752 12.46 35.86 -2.53
N LEU A 753 12.38 37.16 -2.80
CA LEU A 753 11.14 37.93 -2.83
C LEU A 753 10.32 37.72 -4.12
N ALA A 754 10.96 37.39 -5.23
CA ALA A 754 10.28 36.97 -6.46
C ALA A 754 9.52 35.66 -6.24
N LEU A 755 10.12 34.72 -5.50
CA LEU A 755 9.48 33.45 -5.15
C LEU A 755 8.51 33.56 -3.95
N ASN A 756 8.81 34.43 -2.98
CA ASN A 756 7.97 34.68 -1.82
C ASN A 756 7.94 36.17 -1.46
N SER A 757 6.96 36.88 -2.04
CA SER A 757 6.82 38.33 -1.88
C SER A 757 6.50 38.79 -0.45
N LYS A 758 6.05 37.88 0.42
CA LYS A 758 5.71 38.13 1.83
C LYS A 758 6.84 37.76 2.81
N HIS A 759 8.06 37.49 2.32
CA HIS A 759 9.18 37.11 3.18
C HIS A 759 9.81 38.32 3.91
N THR A 760 9.30 38.64 5.11
CA THR A 760 9.70 39.81 5.92
C THR A 760 11.21 39.93 6.13
N LEU A 761 11.90 38.83 6.49
CA LEU A 761 13.35 38.87 6.76
C LEU A 761 14.18 39.12 5.50
N ALA A 762 13.68 38.75 4.32
CA ALA A 762 14.38 39.00 3.07
C ALA A 762 14.23 40.47 2.66
N ARG A 763 13.07 41.09 2.91
CA ARG A 763 12.90 42.54 2.75
C ARG A 763 13.80 43.33 3.68
N PHE A 764 13.87 42.93 4.95
CA PHE A 764 14.80 43.54 5.90
C PHE A 764 16.27 43.39 5.47
N GLY A 765 16.67 42.18 5.05
CA GLY A 765 18.02 41.92 4.53
C GLY A 765 18.35 42.73 3.26
N LEU A 766 17.38 42.87 2.35
CA LEU A 766 17.50 43.71 1.16
C LEU A 766 17.68 45.19 1.53
N GLY A 767 16.91 45.69 2.52
CA GLY A 767 17.11 47.02 3.07
C GLY A 767 18.52 47.23 3.64
N ASN A 768 19.06 46.24 4.37
CA ASN A 768 20.43 46.29 4.88
C ASN A 768 21.48 46.30 3.76
N ALA A 769 21.26 45.49 2.72
CA ALA A 769 22.13 45.45 1.55
C ALA A 769 22.15 46.81 0.82
N PHE A 770 20.99 47.43 0.60
CA PHE A 770 20.90 48.78 0.02
C PHE A 770 21.55 49.84 0.89
N LEU A 771 21.34 49.79 2.21
CA LEU A 771 21.96 50.71 3.15
C LEU A 771 23.50 50.64 3.07
N LYS A 772 24.07 49.43 3.03
CA LYS A 772 25.53 49.22 2.87
C LYS A 772 26.04 49.67 1.51
N SER A 773 25.23 49.54 0.45
CA SER A 773 25.53 50.06 -0.90
C SER A 773 25.23 51.55 -1.08
N LYS A 774 24.98 52.30 0.00
CA LYS A 774 24.65 53.74 0.01
C LYS A 774 23.36 54.13 -0.75
N GLN A 775 22.48 53.16 -1.04
CA GLN A 775 21.18 53.37 -1.67
C GLN A 775 20.11 53.60 -0.60
N MET A 776 20.17 54.75 0.09
CA MET A 776 19.42 54.95 1.32
C MET A 776 17.89 55.02 1.13
N GLU A 777 17.41 55.60 0.01
CA GLU A 777 15.97 55.65 -0.30
C GLU A 777 15.37 54.26 -0.56
N ALA A 778 16.10 53.42 -1.30
CA ALA A 778 15.70 52.03 -1.55
C ALA A 778 15.66 51.24 -0.23
N ALA A 779 16.62 51.49 0.68
CA ALA A 779 16.62 50.88 2.00
C ALA A 779 15.39 51.28 2.84
N LEU A 780 15.02 52.57 2.85
CA LEU A 780 13.81 53.04 3.55
C LEU A 780 12.55 52.33 3.07
N LEU A 781 12.38 52.24 1.75
CA LEU A 781 11.21 51.60 1.15
C LEU A 781 11.09 50.14 1.57
N GLU A 782 12.20 49.39 1.55
CA GLU A 782 12.20 47.98 1.95
C GLU A 782 11.96 47.77 3.45
N TYR A 783 12.45 48.66 4.32
CA TYR A 783 12.13 48.60 5.75
C TYR A 783 10.65 48.89 6.03
N GLN A 784 10.05 49.88 5.37
CA GLN A 784 8.61 50.15 5.47
C GLN A 784 7.78 48.97 4.98
N ARG A 785 8.19 48.37 3.85
CA ARG A 785 7.61 47.17 3.28
C ARG A 785 7.71 45.95 4.21
N ALA A 786 8.82 45.80 4.94
CA ALA A 786 8.98 44.76 5.96
C ALA A 786 8.04 45.00 7.15
N LEU A 787 7.91 46.25 7.60
CA LEU A 787 7.01 46.64 8.71
C LEU A 787 5.53 46.51 8.36
N LYS A 788 5.15 46.70 7.10
CA LYS A 788 3.79 46.42 6.63
C LYS A 788 3.43 44.93 6.75
N LEU A 789 4.42 44.04 6.58
CA LEU A 789 4.24 42.59 6.72
C LEU A 789 4.33 42.13 8.18
N ASN A 790 5.21 42.74 8.97
CA ASN A 790 5.35 42.48 10.39
C ASN A 790 5.52 43.81 11.16
N PRO A 791 4.41 44.37 11.69
CA PRO A 791 4.43 45.62 12.45
C PRO A 791 5.19 45.56 13.77
N ASP A 792 5.67 44.40 14.20
CA ASP A 792 6.42 44.19 15.45
C ASP A 792 7.91 43.91 15.21
N HIS A 793 8.39 43.98 13.96
CA HIS A 793 9.79 43.73 13.63
C HIS A 793 10.69 44.92 14.04
N ILE A 794 11.07 44.96 15.32
CA ILE A 794 11.89 46.04 15.92
C ILE A 794 13.17 46.35 15.12
N PRO A 795 13.97 45.37 14.63
CA PRO A 795 15.15 45.69 13.84
C PRO A 795 14.86 46.54 12.59
N SER A 796 13.71 46.33 11.92
CA SER A 796 13.30 47.17 10.79
C SER A 796 13.02 48.61 11.22
N TYR A 797 12.35 48.83 12.35
CA TYR A 797 12.13 50.20 12.86
C TYR A 797 13.45 50.89 13.22
N VAL A 798 14.39 50.19 13.87
CA VAL A 798 15.69 50.75 14.23
C VAL A 798 16.46 51.20 12.99
N ASN A 799 16.52 50.36 11.96
CA ASN A 799 17.25 50.69 10.73
C ASN A 799 16.52 51.74 9.89
N LEU A 800 15.18 51.73 9.88
CA LEU A 800 14.37 52.77 9.25
C LEU A 800 14.62 54.14 9.88
N GLY A 801 14.50 54.25 11.21
CA GLY A 801 14.74 55.50 11.93
C GLY A 801 16.18 56.00 11.76
N THR A 802 17.14 55.07 11.71
CA THR A 802 18.57 55.42 11.51
C THR A 802 18.79 55.98 10.11
N ALA A 803 18.19 55.36 9.09
CA ALA A 803 18.27 55.83 7.72
C ALA A 803 17.55 57.19 7.54
N GLN A 804 16.38 57.38 8.15
CA GLN A 804 15.63 58.66 8.14
C GLN A 804 16.44 59.79 8.78
N MET A 805 17.01 59.54 9.96
CA MET A 805 17.87 60.50 10.66
C MET A 805 19.07 60.91 9.81
N ARG A 806 19.76 59.95 9.18
CA ARG A 806 20.91 60.25 8.32
C ARG A 806 20.56 60.98 7.03
N LEU A 807 19.31 60.88 6.56
CA LEU A 807 18.79 61.65 5.42
C LEU A 807 18.23 63.02 5.83
N GLY A 808 18.37 63.42 7.10
CA GLY A 808 17.81 64.67 7.62
C GLY A 808 16.29 64.66 7.78
N ARG A 809 15.62 63.50 7.62
CA ARG A 809 14.16 63.34 7.81
C ARG A 809 13.83 63.18 9.29
N PHE A 810 14.20 64.18 10.08
CA PHE A 810 14.18 64.14 11.54
C PHE A 810 12.78 63.88 12.13
N ASP A 811 11.74 64.50 11.57
CA ASP A 811 10.34 64.25 11.99
C ASP A 811 9.90 62.80 11.83
N GLN A 812 10.26 62.18 10.69
CA GLN A 812 9.90 60.79 10.42
C GLN A 812 10.72 59.85 11.31
N GLY A 813 12.01 60.15 11.51
CA GLY A 813 12.88 59.41 12.42
C GLY A 813 12.38 59.46 13.87
N ARG A 814 11.95 60.63 14.35
CA ARG A 814 11.33 60.83 15.67
C ARG A 814 10.12 59.90 15.84
N LYS A 815 9.12 60.02 14.97
CA LYS A 815 7.89 59.20 15.03
C LYS A 815 8.19 57.69 15.01
N THR A 816 9.14 57.29 14.16
CA THR A 816 9.60 55.89 14.06
C THR A 816 10.19 55.41 15.38
N TYR A 817 11.05 56.18 16.02
CA TYR A 817 11.69 55.82 17.29
C TYR A 817 10.73 55.89 18.49
N GLU A 818 9.81 56.86 18.53
CA GLU A 818 8.74 56.93 19.53
C GLU A 818 7.85 55.68 19.47
N THR A 819 7.52 55.20 18.27
CA THR A 819 6.78 53.95 18.06
C THR A 819 7.52 52.75 18.65
N ILE A 820 8.86 52.72 18.59
CA ILE A 820 9.65 51.67 19.24
C ILE A 820 9.54 51.77 20.77
N LEU A 821 9.65 52.98 21.34
CA LEU A 821 9.60 53.17 22.79
C LEU A 821 8.22 52.87 23.38
N LEU A 822 7.13 53.10 22.64
CA LEU A 822 5.79 52.65 23.03
C LEU A 822 5.74 51.13 23.23
N LYS A 823 6.50 50.37 22.43
CA LYS A 823 6.56 48.90 22.51
C LYS A 823 7.62 48.42 23.51
N LYS A 824 8.77 49.09 23.57
CA LYS A 824 9.93 48.73 24.40
C LYS A 824 10.61 49.99 24.96
N PRO A 825 10.15 50.50 26.11
CA PRO A 825 10.66 51.74 26.70
C PRO A 825 12.15 51.68 27.09
N GLY A 826 12.67 50.52 27.49
CA GLY A 826 14.05 50.39 28.02
C GLY A 826 15.18 50.40 26.98
N MET A 827 14.94 50.83 25.74
CA MET A 827 15.96 50.77 24.68
C MET A 827 16.89 52.00 24.68
N ALA A 828 18.00 51.92 25.44
CA ALA A 828 19.00 52.97 25.55
C ALA A 828 19.41 53.59 24.19
N LYS A 829 19.68 52.75 23.19
CA LYS A 829 20.07 53.17 21.84
C LYS A 829 19.03 54.09 21.17
N ILE A 830 17.75 53.87 21.44
CA ILE A 830 16.65 54.66 20.86
C ILE A 830 16.50 56.00 21.59
N HIS A 831 16.64 56.00 22.91
CA HIS A 831 16.75 57.24 23.70
C HIS A 831 17.91 58.11 23.22
N LYS A 832 19.09 57.54 22.95
CA LYS A 832 20.21 58.28 22.35
C LYS A 832 19.83 58.95 21.02
N TYR A 833 19.22 58.20 20.09
CA TYR A 833 18.86 58.75 18.79
C TYR A 833 17.77 59.82 18.85
N LEU A 834 16.76 59.66 19.72
CA LEU A 834 15.74 60.69 19.95
C LEU A 834 16.35 61.96 20.54
N GLY A 835 17.27 61.85 21.50
CA GLY A 835 17.98 62.98 22.07
C GLY A 835 18.79 63.76 21.02
N ILE A 836 19.47 63.06 20.11
CA ILE A 836 20.18 63.66 18.98
C ILE A 836 19.21 64.34 18.01
N ILE A 837 18.10 63.67 17.64
CA ILE A 837 17.10 64.23 16.73
C ILE A 837 16.50 65.51 17.30
N HIS A 838 16.08 65.53 18.56
CA HIS A 838 15.54 66.73 19.21
C HIS A 838 16.55 67.87 19.28
N THR A 839 17.84 67.56 19.49
CA THR A 839 18.92 68.54 19.45
C THR A 839 19.06 69.18 18.07
N GLN A 840 18.97 68.39 17.00
CA GLN A 840 19.09 68.86 15.61
C GLN A 840 17.86 69.65 15.14
N MET A 841 16.66 69.29 15.60
CA MET A 841 15.42 69.99 15.24
C MET A 841 15.25 71.36 15.92
N GLN A 842 16.00 71.65 16.99
CA GLN A 842 15.89 72.88 17.80
C GLN A 842 14.49 73.16 18.39
N GLU A 843 13.57 72.20 18.33
CA GLU A 843 12.15 72.38 18.71
C GLU A 843 11.89 72.30 20.23
N SER A 844 12.71 71.57 21.01
CA SER A 844 12.46 71.33 22.44
C SER A 844 13.72 70.82 23.18
N PRO A 845 14.52 71.71 23.80
CA PRO A 845 15.71 71.33 24.57
C PRO A 845 15.41 70.36 25.72
N ASP A 846 14.26 70.50 26.39
CA ASP A 846 13.86 69.64 27.51
C ASP A 846 13.67 68.17 27.10
N LYS A 847 13.06 67.93 25.93
CA LYS A 847 12.89 66.58 25.38
C LYS A 847 14.22 65.97 24.95
N ALA A 848 15.11 66.79 24.39
CA ALA A 848 16.47 66.37 24.07
C ALA A 848 17.21 65.92 25.34
N VAL A 849 17.20 66.77 26.38
CA VAL A 849 17.82 66.48 27.68
C VAL A 849 17.24 65.22 28.32
N PHE A 850 15.91 65.07 28.36
CA PHE A 850 15.25 63.89 28.90
C PHE A 850 15.75 62.60 28.24
N HIS A 851 15.71 62.51 26.91
CA HIS A 851 16.12 61.31 26.20
C HIS A 851 17.63 61.02 26.33
N LEU A 852 18.48 62.04 26.36
CA LEU A 852 19.92 61.87 26.57
C LEU A 852 20.25 61.43 28.00
N GLN A 853 19.55 61.96 29.01
CA GLN A 853 19.68 61.52 30.41
C GLN A 853 19.21 60.08 30.57
N GLU A 854 18.09 59.69 29.95
CA GLU A 854 17.64 58.30 29.94
C GLU A 854 18.63 57.36 29.25
N TYR A 855 19.30 57.80 28.17
CA TYR A 855 20.41 57.02 27.57
C TYR A 855 21.55 56.79 28.57
N ILE A 856 21.99 57.85 29.26
CA ILE A 856 23.06 57.76 30.27
C ILE A 856 22.64 56.82 31.40
N ARG A 857 21.39 56.91 31.87
CA ARG A 857 20.84 56.06 32.92
C ARG A 857 20.79 54.58 32.51
N LEU A 858 20.35 54.31 31.28
CA LEU A 858 20.18 52.95 30.77
C LEU A 858 21.50 52.30 30.30
N ALA A 859 22.52 53.09 29.96
CA ALA A 859 23.79 52.59 29.44
C ALA A 859 25.00 53.44 29.89
N PRO A 860 25.29 53.53 31.21
CA PRO A 860 26.27 54.47 31.77
C PRO A 860 27.73 54.19 31.37
N ASN A 861 28.04 52.97 30.94
CA ASN A 861 29.40 52.54 30.62
C ASN A 861 29.73 52.60 29.11
N GLN A 862 28.89 53.24 28.29
CA GLN A 862 29.18 53.39 26.86
C GLN A 862 30.28 54.45 26.63
N PRO A 863 31.20 54.24 25.68
CA PRO A 863 32.38 55.11 25.49
C PRO A 863 32.03 56.55 25.10
N ASP A 864 30.83 56.78 24.58
CA ASP A 864 30.32 58.08 24.17
C ASP A 864 29.54 58.82 25.27
N VAL A 865 29.36 58.23 26.46
CA VAL A 865 28.58 58.83 27.56
C VAL A 865 29.16 60.17 28.00
N ALA A 866 30.47 60.31 28.09
CA ALA A 866 31.12 61.57 28.45
C ALA A 866 30.80 62.69 27.44
N GLN A 867 30.76 62.36 26.14
CA GLN A 867 30.38 63.29 25.08
C GLN A 867 28.90 63.69 25.20
N ILE A 868 28.02 62.70 25.46
CA ILE A 868 26.59 62.96 25.65
C ILE A 868 26.33 63.78 26.91
N GLN A 869 27.05 63.56 28.00
CA GLN A 869 26.98 64.37 29.22
C GLN A 869 27.37 65.83 28.96
N SER A 870 28.43 66.05 28.17
CA SER A 870 28.82 67.40 27.73
C SER A 870 27.70 68.06 26.92
N MET A 871 27.11 67.33 25.97
CA MET A 871 25.98 67.81 25.15
C MET A 871 24.76 68.16 26.02
N VAL A 872 24.42 67.34 27.01
CA VAL A 872 23.36 67.64 27.99
C VAL A 872 23.66 68.94 28.74
N ARG A 873 24.90 69.12 29.25
CA ARG A 873 25.30 70.35 29.96
C ARG A 873 25.14 71.61 29.10
N THR A 874 25.55 71.54 27.82
CA THR A 874 25.40 72.65 26.87
C THR A 874 23.94 72.97 26.55
N LEU A 875 23.09 71.95 26.43
CA LEU A 875 21.66 72.13 26.20
C LEU A 875 20.95 72.72 27.42
N THR A 876 21.36 72.34 28.64
CA THR A 876 20.82 72.89 29.89
C THR A 876 21.33 74.30 30.22
N SER A 877 22.46 74.75 29.64
CA SER A 877 23.00 76.10 29.87
C SER A 877 22.51 77.16 28.87
N LYS A 878 21.73 76.75 27.85
CA LYS A 878 21.16 77.62 26.81
C LYS A 878 19.65 77.89 27.01
N ASN A 879 19.03 77.19 27.96
CA ASN A 879 17.73 77.51 28.54
C ASN A 879 17.95 78.38 29.78
#